data_AF-A0A176QH07-F1
#
_entry.id   AF-A0A176QH07-F1
#
_cell.length_a   1.000
_cell.length_b   1.000
_cell.length_c   1.000
_cell.angle_alpha   90.00
_cell.angle_beta   90.00
_cell.angle_gamma   90.00
#
_symmetry.space_group_name_H-M   'P 1'
#
loop_
_entity.id
_entity.type
_entity.pdbx_description
1 polymer ?
#
loop_
_entity_poly.entity_id
_entity_poly.type
_entity_poly.pdbx_seq_one_letter_code
_entity_poly.pdbx_strand_id
1 'polypeptide(L)'
;MTTIASTAPDRPRWRQISPPVVSALLALVVVAEVAWAALVLAGSDDLVPHAVPAVVVGDPVVAESVARQYDDLPGDPFDLRAVADEESARAALADGSARAALVVDLDGSTDRLLLASSNDDLLDAAIRDRVEEVERRIDRLVAVDVVGPADADERQGSARVAVALALLLGFLLAVGTSLRDGPVARDLRHGLRRTLLVGALSVVGGAVIGLLTLRGGTWAEVLVPAAVAGTGAAFTFALEALFGWAGLGLAVVAFFATGAPVLARVDPTLVGRPWSDLAALGVPGAGVDAATAVSLHRELAVVPVTVVLVWLVASLLVITLARVVRRRHDVPAPVGGEGLRQVGGVRGWRVRVLGVVVPLTAAMLALAVVVPRSEVAAAPRLASLAASADCVRSGPVTSVADLNRIAGLRGTDDFRGGDVGADALLQDGRRAWLFGDTLREGPAGPRYVRNSMLVTDERCIRAVVPEAGGALVPDRARPGESPVGYWPMSTVVDHRTGYDLLYVTTQRVRTTGPDAFDFENLGLSVAVFVVPLGGTPQLLEQRDIGPDRAGREHPAWGAATTLVGSGDDRWLYVFGTANPGTDQAWGYSLRVARVRPDDLLHQARWRYWDGSGWSVREDDAREMIPARDGVSQTLSVFTQDERWYALSKRNDLLGSDITVWTADAPTGPWSSGTVVAPVSQGATGQLRYMPLAHPTLFPASGSVVASYSTNDTDVGRVLADPLRYRPHFVRVRLPR
;
A
#
# COMPACT_ATOMS: atom_id res chain seq x y z
N MET A 1 -54.82 -67.18 33.37
CA MET A 1 -53.36 -66.95 33.38
C MET A 1 -52.99 -66.15 32.15
N THR A 2 -52.08 -65.18 32.29
CA THR A 2 -51.26 -64.56 31.24
C THR A 2 -51.91 -64.21 29.89
N THR A 3 -52.24 -62.92 29.71
CA THR A 3 -52.17 -62.24 28.40
C THR A 3 -51.18 -61.08 28.50
N ILE A 4 -50.26 -61.04 27.54
CA ILE A 4 -49.10 -60.14 27.53
C ILE A 4 -49.53 -58.77 26.99
N ALA A 5 -49.28 -57.71 27.75
CA ALA A 5 -49.36 -56.33 27.25
C ALA A 5 -48.02 -55.96 26.62
N SER A 6 -47.99 -55.78 25.29
CA SER A 6 -46.80 -55.28 24.59
C SER A 6 -46.68 -53.76 24.76
N THR A 7 -45.46 -53.31 25.04
CA THR A 7 -45.10 -51.89 25.15
C THR A 7 -45.10 -51.22 23.77
N ALA A 8 -45.59 -49.99 23.71
CA ALA A 8 -45.33 -49.04 22.63
C ALA A 8 -44.61 -47.82 23.22
N PRO A 9 -43.54 -47.30 22.57
CA PRO A 9 -42.66 -46.31 23.20
C PRO A 9 -43.25 -44.89 23.20
N ASP A 10 -42.99 -44.17 24.29
CA ASP A 10 -43.29 -42.74 24.43
C ASP A 10 -42.59 -41.94 23.31
N ARG A 11 -43.37 -41.19 22.53
CA ARG A 11 -42.82 -40.17 21.63
C ARG A 11 -42.57 -38.89 22.44
N PRO A 12 -41.38 -38.26 22.33
CA PRO A 12 -41.08 -37.06 23.11
C PRO A 12 -42.06 -35.93 22.77
N ARG A 13 -42.80 -35.46 23.78
CA ARG A 13 -43.64 -34.27 23.69
C ARG A 13 -42.73 -33.05 23.54
N TRP A 14 -42.49 -32.62 22.31
CA TRP A 14 -41.88 -31.33 21.99
C TRP A 14 -42.67 -30.23 22.73
N ARG A 15 -42.02 -29.58 23.70
CA ARG A 15 -42.63 -28.49 24.49
C ARG A 15 -43.03 -27.37 23.53
N GLN A 16 -44.33 -27.08 23.46
CA GLN A 16 -44.82 -25.91 22.72
C GLN A 16 -44.28 -24.65 23.38
N ILE A 17 -43.36 -23.96 22.69
CA ILE A 17 -42.87 -22.64 23.10
C ILE A 17 -44.08 -21.69 23.08
N SER A 18 -44.41 -21.11 24.23
CA SER A 18 -45.62 -20.29 24.35
C SER A 18 -45.45 -18.95 23.61
N PRO A 19 -46.53 -18.37 23.04
CA PRO A 19 -46.46 -17.11 22.31
C PRO A 19 -45.74 -15.94 23.03
N PRO A 20 -45.86 -15.71 24.36
CA PRO A 20 -45.08 -14.66 25.02
C PRO A 20 -43.57 -14.93 24.99
N VAL A 21 -43.11 -16.19 24.99
CA VAL A 21 -41.69 -16.51 24.85
C VAL A 21 -41.20 -16.20 23.43
N VAL A 22 -42.02 -16.45 22.41
CA VAL A 22 -41.70 -16.05 21.02
C VAL A 22 -41.64 -14.52 20.90
N SER A 23 -42.57 -13.79 21.52
CA SER A 23 -42.55 -12.32 21.53
C SER A 23 -41.35 -11.74 22.29
N ALA A 24 -40.96 -12.35 23.41
CA ALA A 24 -39.79 -11.95 24.19
C ALA A 24 -38.48 -12.27 23.46
N LEU A 25 -38.38 -13.43 22.80
CA LEU A 25 -37.24 -13.77 21.94
C LEU A 25 -37.10 -12.81 20.78
N LEU A 26 -38.20 -12.44 20.10
CA LEU A 26 -38.17 -11.43 19.05
C LEU A 26 -37.69 -10.08 19.58
N ALA A 27 -38.24 -9.59 20.70
CA ALA A 27 -37.81 -8.33 21.30
C ALA A 27 -36.35 -8.36 21.76
N LEU A 28 -35.87 -9.48 22.31
CA LEU A 28 -34.46 -9.67 22.67
C LEU A 28 -33.56 -9.60 21.45
N VAL A 29 -33.96 -10.22 20.33
CA VAL A 29 -33.23 -10.10 19.06
C VAL A 29 -33.26 -8.67 18.56
N VAL A 30 -34.39 -7.95 18.57
CA VAL A 30 -34.41 -6.51 18.21
C VAL A 30 -33.42 -5.69 19.05
N VAL A 31 -33.35 -5.92 20.36
CA VAL A 31 -32.40 -5.21 21.23
C VAL A 31 -30.95 -5.59 20.92
N ALA A 32 -30.67 -6.87 20.64
CA ALA A 32 -29.33 -7.32 20.22
C ALA A 32 -28.92 -6.74 18.86
N GLU A 33 -29.85 -6.63 17.90
CA GLU A 33 -29.64 -6.08 16.56
C GLU A 33 -29.45 -4.56 16.59
N VAL A 34 -30.19 -3.83 17.43
CA VAL A 34 -29.96 -2.40 17.66
C VAL A 34 -28.64 -2.16 18.39
N ALA A 35 -28.29 -2.99 19.37
CA ALA A 35 -26.99 -2.94 20.03
C ALA A 35 -25.84 -3.29 19.07
N TRP A 36 -26.05 -4.22 18.14
CA TRP A 36 -25.09 -4.60 17.09
C TRP A 36 -24.87 -3.47 16.08
N ALA A 37 -25.95 -2.88 15.55
CA ALA A 37 -25.85 -1.72 14.67
C ALA A 37 -25.15 -0.54 15.36
N ALA A 38 -25.44 -0.30 16.65
CA ALA A 38 -24.72 0.67 17.46
C ALA A 38 -23.25 0.29 17.69
N LEU A 39 -22.91 -0.99 17.83
CA LEU A 39 -21.53 -1.47 17.99
C LEU A 39 -20.71 -1.30 16.70
N VAL A 40 -21.32 -1.56 15.53
CA VAL A 40 -20.68 -1.32 14.22
C VAL A 40 -20.47 0.17 13.98
N LEU A 41 -21.42 1.02 14.38
CA LEU A 41 -21.32 2.48 14.26
C LEU A 41 -20.44 3.15 15.34
N ALA A 42 -20.18 2.48 16.48
CA ALA A 42 -19.37 3.01 17.59
C ALA A 42 -18.00 2.34 17.73
N GLY A 43 -17.73 1.26 16.99
CA GLY A 43 -16.40 0.68 16.80
C GLY A 43 -15.61 1.32 15.65
N SER A 44 -16.04 2.50 15.19
CA SER A 44 -15.57 3.18 13.97
C SER A 44 -14.20 3.85 14.10
N ASP A 45 -13.53 3.74 15.23
CA ASP A 45 -12.20 4.34 15.45
C ASP A 45 -11.08 3.62 14.67
N ASP A 46 -11.34 2.43 14.10
CA ASP A 46 -10.43 1.67 13.23
C ASP A 46 -11.15 1.12 11.96
N LEU A 47 -11.83 1.98 11.19
CA LEU A 47 -12.34 1.63 9.84
C LEU A 47 -11.19 1.56 8.82
N VAL A 48 -10.45 0.46 8.81
CA VAL A 48 -9.33 0.24 7.88
C VAL A 48 -9.86 -0.22 6.50
N PRO A 49 -9.43 0.40 5.38
CA PRO A 49 -9.73 -0.11 4.04
C PRO A 49 -9.12 -1.50 3.82
N HIS A 50 -9.78 -2.33 3.01
CA HIS A 50 -9.28 -3.64 2.60
C HIS A 50 -9.49 -3.86 1.10
N ALA A 51 -8.39 -4.09 0.38
CA ALA A 51 -8.31 -4.35 -1.06
C ALA A 51 -9.15 -3.38 -1.91
N VAL A 52 -9.12 -2.08 -1.60
CA VAL A 52 -9.81 -1.05 -2.37
C VAL A 52 -9.21 -1.00 -3.78
N PRO A 53 -9.99 -1.27 -4.85
CA PRO A 53 -9.48 -1.20 -6.22
C PRO A 53 -9.03 0.21 -6.53
N ALA A 54 -7.76 0.38 -6.88
CA ALA A 54 -7.17 1.69 -7.13
C ALA A 54 -6.16 1.64 -8.27
N VAL A 55 -5.77 2.80 -8.81
CA VAL A 55 -4.76 2.88 -9.87
C VAL A 55 -3.69 3.92 -9.59
N VAL A 56 -2.47 3.71 -10.07
CA VAL A 56 -1.38 4.70 -10.01
C VAL A 56 -1.07 5.17 -11.42
N VAL A 57 -1.14 6.49 -11.65
CA VAL A 57 -0.70 7.13 -12.89
C VAL A 57 0.79 7.42 -12.78
N GLY A 58 1.58 6.83 -13.67
CA GLY A 58 3.01 7.05 -13.79
C GLY A 58 3.65 6.13 -14.83
N ASP A 59 4.95 6.29 -15.06
CA ASP A 59 5.73 5.28 -15.79
C ASP A 59 5.54 3.91 -15.11
N PRO A 60 5.40 2.79 -15.85
CA PRO A 60 5.10 1.48 -15.26
C PRO A 60 6.01 1.10 -14.09
N VAL A 61 7.29 1.47 -14.10
CA VAL A 61 8.23 1.16 -13.00
C VAL A 61 7.99 2.04 -11.78
N VAL A 62 7.65 3.32 -11.97
CA VAL A 62 7.29 4.23 -10.88
C VAL A 62 5.95 3.81 -10.27
N ALA A 63 4.95 3.58 -11.11
CA ALA A 63 3.63 3.13 -10.69
C ALA A 63 3.66 1.76 -9.99
N GLU A 64 4.52 0.83 -10.42
CA GLU A 64 4.75 -0.46 -9.74
C GLU A 64 5.54 -0.31 -8.42
N SER A 65 6.45 0.66 -8.30
CA SER A 65 7.12 0.94 -7.00
C SER A 65 6.18 1.56 -5.98
N VAL A 66 5.37 2.53 -6.42
CA VAL A 66 4.33 3.13 -5.59
C VAL A 66 3.28 2.10 -5.21
N ALA A 67 2.75 1.30 -6.14
CA ALA A 67 1.82 0.21 -5.83
C ALA A 67 2.37 -0.73 -4.75
N ARG A 68 3.63 -1.20 -4.89
CA ARG A 68 4.29 -2.04 -3.89
C ARG A 68 4.44 -1.37 -2.50
N GLN A 69 4.63 -0.05 -2.43
CA GLN A 69 4.71 0.69 -1.16
C GLN A 69 3.38 0.68 -0.39
N TYR A 70 2.25 0.64 -1.11
CA TYR A 70 0.91 0.52 -0.56
C TYR A 70 0.49 -0.94 -0.31
N ASP A 71 0.96 -1.90 -1.11
CA ASP A 71 0.79 -3.34 -0.87
C ASP A 71 1.53 -3.81 0.40
N ASP A 72 2.68 -3.20 0.73
CA ASP A 72 3.45 -3.45 1.97
C ASP A 72 2.73 -2.97 3.26
N LEU A 73 1.56 -2.32 3.16
CA LEU A 73 0.83 -1.81 4.33
C LEU A 73 0.08 -2.92 5.10
N PRO A 74 0.08 -2.88 6.45
CA PRO A 74 -0.61 -3.88 7.25
C PRO A 74 -2.13 -3.84 7.00
N GLY A 75 -2.68 -4.92 6.48
CA GLY A 75 -4.12 -5.09 6.20
C GLY A 75 -4.50 -5.03 4.73
N ASP A 76 -3.53 -4.98 3.81
CA ASP A 76 -3.69 -4.97 2.35
C ASP A 76 -4.76 -3.94 1.88
N PRO A 77 -4.59 -2.64 2.19
CA PRO A 77 -5.68 -1.67 2.10
C PRO A 77 -6.13 -1.33 0.67
N PHE A 78 -5.25 -1.52 -0.32
CA PHE A 78 -5.51 -1.20 -1.72
C PHE A 78 -5.17 -2.39 -2.63
N ASP A 79 -5.83 -2.49 -3.78
CA ASP A 79 -5.46 -3.34 -4.93
C ASP A 79 -5.07 -2.37 -6.06
N LEU A 80 -3.79 -1.98 -6.09
CA LEU A 80 -3.27 -0.94 -6.97
C LEU A 80 -2.77 -1.48 -8.30
N ARG A 81 -3.14 -0.80 -9.38
CA ARG A 81 -2.70 -1.16 -10.74
C ARG A 81 -2.11 0.04 -11.45
N ALA A 82 -0.97 -0.16 -12.11
CA ALA A 82 -0.33 0.87 -12.92
C ALA A 82 -1.18 1.21 -14.16
N VAL A 83 -1.36 2.50 -14.44
CA VAL A 83 -1.95 3.01 -15.69
C VAL A 83 -1.03 4.08 -16.29
N ALA A 84 -0.97 4.13 -17.63
CA ALA A 84 0.03 4.93 -18.34
C ALA A 84 -0.23 6.45 -18.31
N ASP A 85 -1.48 6.87 -18.10
CA ASP A 85 -1.89 8.28 -18.17
C ASP A 85 -3.12 8.58 -17.28
N GLU A 86 -3.33 9.88 -17.02
CA GLU A 86 -4.43 10.37 -16.17
C GLU A 86 -5.80 10.21 -16.84
N GLU A 87 -5.87 10.05 -18.17
CA GLU A 87 -7.12 9.79 -18.90
C GLU A 87 -7.61 8.36 -18.62
N SER A 88 -6.71 7.38 -18.65
CA SER A 88 -6.96 6.00 -18.28
C SER A 88 -7.39 5.86 -16.82
N ALA A 89 -6.77 6.61 -15.90
CA ALA A 89 -7.22 6.67 -14.51
C ALA A 89 -8.63 7.26 -14.36
N ARG A 90 -8.92 8.39 -15.03
CA ARG A 90 -10.27 8.98 -15.03
C ARG A 90 -11.32 8.04 -15.62
N ALA A 91 -10.97 7.25 -16.65
CA ALA A 91 -11.85 6.24 -17.21
C ALA A 91 -12.15 5.13 -16.19
N ALA A 92 -11.13 4.61 -15.49
CA ALA A 92 -11.29 3.58 -14.46
C ALA A 92 -12.12 4.05 -13.24
N LEU A 93 -12.06 5.34 -12.89
CA LEU A 93 -12.93 5.93 -11.87
C LEU A 93 -14.37 6.13 -12.36
N ALA A 94 -14.57 6.37 -13.66
CA ALA A 94 -15.87 6.64 -14.26
C ALA A 94 -16.67 5.37 -14.60
N ASP A 95 -16.00 4.24 -14.86
CA ASP A 95 -16.63 2.92 -15.07
C ASP A 95 -16.75 2.08 -13.78
N GLY A 96 -16.15 2.55 -12.68
CA GLY A 96 -16.17 1.90 -11.37
C GLY A 96 -15.20 0.73 -11.21
N SER A 97 -14.27 0.52 -12.15
CA SER A 97 -13.20 -0.47 -12.02
C SER A 97 -12.11 -0.06 -11.01
N ALA A 98 -12.02 1.24 -10.70
CA ALA A 98 -11.25 1.81 -9.60
C ALA A 98 -12.12 2.74 -8.72
N ARG A 99 -11.80 2.83 -7.43
CA ARG A 99 -12.42 3.73 -6.43
C ARG A 99 -11.55 4.96 -6.15
N ALA A 100 -10.23 4.83 -6.33
CA ALA A 100 -9.26 5.91 -6.20
C ALA A 100 -8.16 5.80 -7.27
N ALA A 101 -7.54 6.92 -7.63
CA ALA A 101 -6.35 6.97 -8.45
C ALA A 101 -5.32 7.95 -7.88
N LEU A 102 -4.07 7.51 -7.73
CA LEU A 102 -2.97 8.36 -7.30
C LEU A 102 -2.17 8.81 -8.53
N VAL A 103 -2.10 10.12 -8.75
CA VAL A 103 -1.31 10.74 -9.83
C VAL A 103 -0.04 11.30 -9.24
N VAL A 104 1.10 10.71 -9.59
CA VAL A 104 2.39 11.09 -9.03
C VAL A 104 2.95 12.31 -9.77
N ASP A 105 3.17 13.41 -9.06
CA ASP A 105 3.82 14.62 -9.58
C ASP A 105 5.34 14.51 -9.43
N LEU A 106 6.03 14.25 -10.55
CA LEU A 106 7.49 14.11 -10.61
C LEU A 106 8.23 15.47 -10.64
N ASP A 107 7.54 16.56 -10.98
CA ASP A 107 8.10 17.92 -11.00
C ASP A 107 7.86 18.65 -9.66
N GLY A 108 7.12 18.04 -8.74
CA GLY A 108 6.71 18.60 -7.46
C GLY A 108 6.67 17.62 -6.29
N SER A 109 5.97 18.04 -5.23
CA SER A 109 5.84 17.36 -3.94
C SER A 109 4.39 17.04 -3.55
N THR A 110 3.44 17.38 -4.43
CA THR A 110 2.01 17.27 -4.16
C THR A 110 1.40 16.32 -5.17
N ASP A 111 1.24 15.07 -4.78
CA ASP A 111 0.55 14.07 -5.58
C ASP A 111 -0.96 14.35 -5.60
N ARG A 112 -1.64 13.93 -6.66
CA ARG A 112 -3.09 14.15 -6.81
C ARG A 112 -3.85 12.85 -6.62
N LEU A 113 -4.57 12.76 -5.51
CA LEU A 113 -5.50 11.66 -5.22
C LEU A 113 -6.86 11.99 -5.85
N LEU A 114 -7.18 11.30 -6.93
CA LEU A 114 -8.47 11.36 -7.59
C LEU A 114 -9.41 10.33 -6.94
N LEU A 115 -10.48 10.78 -6.31
CA LEU A 115 -11.49 9.90 -5.71
C LEU A 115 -12.70 9.78 -6.64
N ALA A 116 -13.26 8.58 -6.78
CA ALA A 116 -14.47 8.39 -7.57
C ALA A 116 -15.67 9.04 -6.86
N SER A 117 -16.48 9.82 -7.58
CA SER A 117 -17.68 10.47 -7.02
C SER A 117 -18.75 9.47 -6.54
N SER A 118 -18.56 8.18 -6.81
CA SER A 118 -19.38 7.05 -6.38
C SER A 118 -18.91 6.38 -5.07
N ASN A 119 -17.96 6.99 -4.36
CA ASN A 119 -17.55 6.57 -3.02
C ASN A 119 -18.49 7.17 -1.96
N ASP A 120 -18.69 6.47 -0.84
CA ASP A 120 -19.33 7.05 0.36
C ASP A 120 -18.29 7.88 1.15
N ASP A 121 -18.73 8.95 1.84
CA ASP A 121 -17.84 9.88 2.59
C ASP A 121 -16.83 9.18 3.53
N LEU A 122 -17.24 8.07 4.16
CA LEU A 122 -16.40 7.28 5.07
C LEU A 122 -15.27 6.56 4.34
N LEU A 123 -15.50 6.11 3.10
CA LEU A 123 -14.48 5.49 2.26
C LEU A 123 -13.48 6.54 1.79
N ASP A 124 -13.94 7.71 1.35
CA ASP A 124 -13.08 8.82 0.94
C ASP A 124 -12.18 9.32 2.07
N ALA A 125 -12.70 9.36 3.31
CA ALA A 125 -11.89 9.67 4.50
C ALA A 125 -10.84 8.57 4.77
N ALA A 126 -11.25 7.30 4.79
CA ALA A 126 -10.35 6.19 5.10
C ALA A 126 -9.26 5.95 4.04
N ILE A 127 -9.57 6.18 2.75
CA ILE A 127 -8.58 6.19 1.67
C ILE A 127 -7.58 7.33 1.87
N ARG A 128 -8.09 8.56 2.10
CA ARG A 128 -7.26 9.75 2.29
C ARG A 128 -6.30 9.60 3.46
N ASP A 129 -6.78 9.18 4.63
CA ASP A 129 -5.95 9.04 5.84
C ASP A 129 -4.75 8.10 5.62
N ARG A 130 -4.92 7.02 4.83
CA ARG A 130 -3.82 6.08 4.52
C ARG A 130 -2.88 6.57 3.44
N VAL A 131 -3.39 7.25 2.41
CA VAL A 131 -2.55 7.91 1.40
C VAL A 131 -1.72 9.02 2.07
N GLU A 132 -2.35 9.90 2.85
CA GLU A 132 -1.63 10.91 3.65
C GLU A 132 -0.66 10.30 4.67
N GLU A 133 -0.91 9.11 5.21
CA GLU A 133 0.05 8.42 6.08
C GLU A 133 1.29 7.92 5.34
N VAL A 134 1.13 7.34 4.14
CA VAL A 134 2.25 6.89 3.32
C VAL A 134 3.08 8.07 2.84
N GLU A 135 2.43 9.08 2.26
CA GLU A 135 3.12 10.24 1.71
C GLU A 135 3.88 11.02 2.81
N ARG A 136 3.31 11.17 4.02
CA ARG A 136 4.02 11.76 5.17
C ARG A 136 5.29 11.01 5.60
N ARG A 137 5.46 9.71 5.29
CA ARG A 137 6.71 8.98 5.58
C ARG A 137 7.84 9.32 4.61
N ILE A 138 7.49 9.80 3.41
CA ILE A 138 8.42 10.28 2.37
C ILE A 138 8.35 11.80 2.21
N ASP A 139 7.82 12.50 3.23
CA ASP A 139 7.64 13.96 3.34
C ASP A 139 6.69 14.58 2.29
N ARG A 140 5.95 13.77 1.50
CA ARG A 140 5.05 14.21 0.42
C ARG A 140 3.66 14.61 0.90
N LEU A 141 2.99 15.42 0.07
CA LEU A 141 1.65 15.96 0.29
C LEU A 141 0.67 15.45 -0.78
N VAL A 142 -0.63 15.51 -0.47
CA VAL A 142 -1.71 14.98 -1.32
C VAL A 142 -2.77 16.05 -1.55
N ALA A 143 -3.04 16.37 -2.81
CA ALA A 143 -4.20 17.16 -3.21
C ALA A 143 -5.34 16.22 -3.64
N VAL A 144 -6.54 16.42 -3.10
CA VAL A 144 -7.69 15.54 -3.35
C VAL A 144 -8.66 16.20 -4.35
N ASP A 145 -8.89 15.53 -5.48
CA ASP A 145 -9.90 15.90 -6.49
C ASP A 145 -10.98 14.80 -6.56
N VAL A 146 -12.26 15.15 -6.75
CA VAL A 146 -13.35 14.17 -6.96
C VAL A 146 -13.70 14.09 -8.45
N VAL A 147 -13.77 12.87 -8.99
CA VAL A 147 -13.98 12.59 -10.41
C VAL A 147 -15.30 11.84 -10.64
N GLY A 148 -16.20 12.44 -11.42
CA GLY A 148 -17.47 11.84 -11.84
C GLY A 148 -18.65 12.81 -11.76
N PRO A 149 -19.90 12.33 -11.94
CA PRO A 149 -21.08 13.19 -11.90
C PRO A 149 -21.39 13.70 -10.49
N ALA A 150 -21.61 15.01 -10.36
CA ALA A 150 -21.80 15.70 -9.08
C ALA A 150 -23.04 15.27 -8.27
N ASP A 151 -23.97 14.53 -8.87
CA ASP A 151 -25.18 13.98 -8.22
C ASP A 151 -25.06 12.47 -7.91
N ALA A 152 -23.86 11.90 -7.95
CA ALA A 152 -23.61 10.48 -7.67
C ALA A 152 -24.06 10.03 -6.26
N ASP A 153 -23.74 10.76 -5.18
CA ASP A 153 -24.25 10.46 -3.83
C ASP A 153 -25.78 10.54 -3.77
N GLU A 154 -26.42 11.56 -4.37
CA GLU A 154 -27.89 11.64 -4.40
C GLU A 154 -28.49 10.40 -5.10
N ARG A 155 -27.86 9.93 -6.18
CA ARG A 155 -28.26 8.73 -6.92
C ARG A 155 -28.04 7.44 -6.14
N GLN A 156 -26.96 7.31 -5.37
CA GLN A 156 -26.69 6.16 -4.49
C GLN A 156 -27.59 6.14 -3.26
N GLY A 157 -27.81 7.30 -2.62
CA GLY A 157 -28.82 7.46 -1.58
C GLY A 157 -30.21 7.05 -2.09
N SER A 158 -30.58 7.49 -3.29
CA SER A 158 -31.84 7.10 -3.93
C SER A 158 -31.93 5.60 -4.22
N ALA A 159 -30.84 4.96 -4.68
CA ALA A 159 -30.77 3.52 -4.89
C ALA A 159 -30.94 2.71 -3.60
N ARG A 160 -30.28 3.12 -2.51
CA ARG A 160 -30.45 2.54 -1.16
C ARG A 160 -31.89 2.64 -0.68
N VAL A 161 -32.53 3.80 -0.84
CA VAL A 161 -33.94 4.02 -0.48
C VAL A 161 -34.89 3.16 -1.34
N ALA A 162 -34.64 3.05 -2.65
CA ALA A 162 -35.45 2.22 -3.55
C ALA A 162 -35.47 0.75 -3.10
N VAL A 163 -34.32 0.20 -2.74
CA VAL A 163 -34.16 -1.20 -2.32
C VAL A 163 -34.74 -1.44 -0.93
N ALA A 164 -34.55 -0.51 0.01
CA ALA A 164 -35.18 -0.57 1.33
C ALA A 164 -36.72 -0.60 1.24
N LEU A 165 -37.30 0.27 0.41
CA LEU A 165 -38.74 0.29 0.15
C LEU A 165 -39.23 -0.98 -0.56
N ALA A 166 -38.45 -1.53 -1.49
CA ALA A 166 -38.77 -2.76 -2.20
C ALA A 166 -38.77 -3.99 -1.28
N LEU A 167 -37.75 -4.15 -0.43
CA LEU A 167 -37.69 -5.20 0.59
C LEU A 167 -38.87 -5.08 1.57
N LEU A 168 -39.15 -3.87 2.04
CA LEU A 168 -40.28 -3.60 2.93
C LEU A 168 -41.61 -3.96 2.26
N LEU A 169 -41.82 -3.57 1.01
CA LEU A 169 -42.99 -3.96 0.22
C LEU A 169 -43.12 -5.49 0.13
N GLY A 170 -42.04 -6.19 -0.22
CA GLY A 170 -42.02 -7.65 -0.33
C GLY A 170 -42.39 -8.34 0.99
N PHE A 171 -41.80 -7.89 2.10
CA PHE A 171 -42.11 -8.38 3.43
C PHE A 171 -43.56 -8.08 3.84
N LEU A 172 -44.07 -6.87 3.61
CA LEU A 172 -45.46 -6.50 3.93
C LEU A 172 -46.48 -7.27 3.09
N LEU A 173 -46.20 -7.51 1.81
CA LEU A 173 -47.02 -8.36 0.94
C LEU A 173 -47.06 -9.80 1.48
N ALA A 174 -45.93 -10.33 1.96
CA ALA A 174 -45.87 -11.65 2.57
C ALA A 174 -46.69 -11.70 3.87
N VAL A 175 -46.42 -10.81 4.83
CA VAL A 175 -47.13 -10.73 6.11
C VAL A 175 -48.63 -10.52 5.93
N GLY A 176 -49.05 -9.60 5.06
CA GLY A 176 -50.47 -9.34 4.79
C GLY A 176 -51.19 -10.55 4.21
N THR A 177 -50.53 -11.30 3.33
CA THR A 177 -51.06 -12.54 2.76
C THR A 177 -51.18 -13.63 3.83
N SER A 178 -50.18 -13.80 4.70
CA SER A 178 -50.19 -14.82 5.75
C SER A 178 -51.18 -14.50 6.88
N LEU A 179 -51.40 -13.22 7.20
CA LEU A 179 -52.45 -12.78 8.11
C LEU A 179 -53.88 -13.02 7.58
N ARG A 180 -54.05 -13.09 6.25
CA ARG A 180 -55.32 -13.34 5.56
C ARG A 180 -55.60 -14.84 5.39
N ASP A 181 -54.67 -15.55 4.75
CA ASP A 181 -54.89 -16.92 4.26
C ASP A 181 -54.17 -18.00 5.10
N GLY A 182 -53.32 -17.59 6.04
CA GLY A 182 -52.52 -18.46 6.91
C GLY A 182 -51.10 -18.76 6.36
N PRO A 183 -50.24 -19.40 7.17
CA PRO A 183 -48.81 -19.53 6.87
C PRO A 183 -48.47 -20.60 5.80
N VAL A 184 -49.41 -21.49 5.47
CA VAL A 184 -49.17 -22.58 4.49
C VAL A 184 -50.36 -22.71 3.54
N ALA A 185 -50.09 -22.69 2.23
CA ALA A 185 -51.13 -22.80 1.20
C ALA A 185 -51.73 -24.22 1.13
N ARG A 186 -53.05 -24.32 1.36
CA ARG A 186 -53.82 -25.57 1.42
C ARG A 186 -53.62 -26.44 0.15
N ASP A 187 -53.88 -25.88 -1.03
CA ASP A 187 -53.79 -26.59 -2.31
C ASP A 187 -52.74 -26.03 -3.26
N LEU A 188 -52.37 -26.81 -4.28
CA LEU A 188 -51.40 -26.40 -5.30
C LEU A 188 -51.91 -25.17 -6.06
N ARG A 189 -53.19 -25.19 -6.47
CA ARG A 189 -53.86 -24.06 -7.15
C ARG A 189 -53.92 -22.81 -6.26
N HIS A 190 -54.13 -22.97 -4.95
CA HIS A 190 -54.12 -21.88 -3.98
C HIS A 190 -52.71 -21.30 -3.78
N GLY A 191 -51.68 -22.15 -3.67
CA GLY A 191 -50.28 -21.72 -3.61
C GLY A 191 -49.85 -20.96 -4.87
N LEU A 192 -50.13 -21.52 -6.05
CA LEU A 192 -49.76 -20.90 -7.33
C LEU A 192 -50.43 -19.53 -7.52
N ARG A 193 -51.74 -19.42 -7.18
CA ARG A 193 -52.47 -18.14 -7.20
C ARG A 193 -51.89 -17.12 -6.22
N ARG A 194 -51.51 -17.54 -5.02
CA ARG A 194 -50.84 -16.68 -4.02
C ARG A 194 -49.51 -16.15 -4.53
N THR A 195 -48.65 -17.02 -5.07
CA THR A 195 -47.35 -16.62 -5.63
C THR A 195 -47.51 -15.69 -6.85
N LEU A 196 -48.45 -15.98 -7.76
CA LEU A 196 -48.73 -15.12 -8.91
C LEU A 196 -49.28 -13.74 -8.52
N LEU A 197 -50.20 -13.68 -7.55
CA LEU A 197 -50.76 -12.41 -7.05
C LEU A 197 -49.67 -11.56 -6.38
N VAL A 198 -48.86 -12.16 -5.51
CA VAL A 198 -47.76 -11.46 -4.83
C VAL A 198 -46.70 -11.03 -5.84
N GLY A 199 -46.33 -11.88 -6.80
CA GLY A 199 -45.42 -11.49 -7.89
C GLY A 199 -45.93 -10.30 -8.71
N ALA A 200 -47.20 -10.29 -9.08
CA ALA A 200 -47.81 -9.15 -9.78
C ALA A 200 -47.81 -7.86 -8.94
N LEU A 201 -48.10 -7.97 -7.63
CA LEU A 201 -48.05 -6.83 -6.71
C LEU A 201 -46.61 -6.32 -6.46
N SER A 202 -45.63 -7.22 -6.40
CA SER A 202 -44.20 -6.85 -6.32
C SER A 202 -43.73 -6.17 -7.61
N VAL A 203 -44.20 -6.60 -8.78
CA VAL A 203 -43.89 -5.93 -10.06
C VAL A 203 -44.50 -4.53 -10.12
N VAL A 204 -45.78 -4.37 -9.80
CA VAL A 204 -46.45 -3.06 -9.84
C VAL A 204 -45.89 -2.11 -8.77
N GLY A 205 -45.75 -2.58 -7.53
CA GLY A 205 -45.22 -1.74 -6.44
C GLY A 205 -43.73 -1.44 -6.60
N GLY A 206 -42.93 -2.40 -7.08
CA GLY A 206 -41.53 -2.17 -7.45
C GLY A 206 -41.37 -1.17 -8.59
N ALA A 207 -42.23 -1.22 -9.61
CA ALA A 207 -42.25 -0.23 -10.68
C ALA A 207 -42.53 1.19 -10.17
N VAL A 208 -43.49 1.33 -9.25
CA VAL A 208 -43.80 2.62 -8.61
C VAL A 208 -42.64 3.11 -7.75
N ILE A 209 -42.01 2.24 -6.96
CA ILE A 209 -40.83 2.59 -6.16
C ILE A 209 -39.69 3.05 -7.06
N GLY A 210 -39.36 2.28 -8.10
CA GLY A 210 -38.32 2.61 -9.08
C GLY A 210 -38.57 3.99 -9.71
N LEU A 211 -39.75 4.22 -10.27
CA LEU A 211 -40.11 5.48 -10.93
C LEU A 211 -40.09 6.71 -9.99
N LEU A 212 -40.33 6.52 -8.69
CA LEU A 212 -40.33 7.60 -7.70
C LEU A 212 -38.95 7.89 -7.10
N THR A 213 -37.99 6.97 -7.21
CA THR A 213 -36.68 7.06 -6.52
C THR A 213 -35.51 7.08 -7.51
N LEU A 214 -35.49 6.20 -8.48
CA LEU A 214 -34.46 6.11 -9.51
C LEU A 214 -34.84 7.04 -10.69
N ARG A 215 -33.96 7.99 -11.03
CA ARG A 215 -34.20 9.05 -12.02
C ARG A 215 -33.42 8.84 -13.34
N GLY A 216 -33.14 7.60 -13.74
CA GLY A 216 -32.22 7.27 -14.85
C GLY A 216 -32.85 7.23 -16.24
N GLY A 217 -34.16 6.95 -16.35
CA GLY A 217 -34.93 6.92 -17.60
C GLY A 217 -34.96 5.57 -18.35
N THR A 218 -34.53 4.48 -17.72
CA THR A 218 -34.43 3.13 -18.30
C THR A 218 -35.47 2.15 -17.73
N TRP A 219 -35.74 1.06 -18.45
CA TRP A 219 -36.64 -0.02 -17.98
C TRP A 219 -36.04 -0.83 -16.82
N ALA A 220 -34.72 -0.80 -16.64
CA ALA A 220 -34.02 -1.52 -15.57
C ALA A 220 -34.37 -0.97 -14.18
N GLU A 221 -34.62 0.33 -14.07
CA GLU A 221 -35.02 1.04 -12.83
C GLU A 221 -36.34 0.53 -12.25
N VAL A 222 -37.23 0.05 -13.11
CA VAL A 222 -38.50 -0.59 -12.71
C VAL A 222 -38.28 -2.04 -12.30
N LEU A 223 -37.37 -2.75 -12.96
CA LEU A 223 -37.16 -4.18 -12.72
C LEU A 223 -36.35 -4.50 -11.47
N VAL A 224 -35.32 -3.72 -11.13
CA VAL A 224 -34.50 -4.03 -9.94
C VAL A 224 -35.34 -3.99 -8.64
N PRO A 225 -36.10 -2.92 -8.33
CA PRO A 225 -36.98 -2.90 -7.16
C PRO A 225 -38.09 -3.96 -7.22
N ALA A 226 -38.62 -4.26 -8.41
CA ALA A 226 -39.61 -5.34 -8.59
C ALA A 226 -39.04 -6.73 -8.28
N ALA A 227 -37.83 -7.02 -8.74
CA ALA A 227 -37.12 -8.28 -8.48
C ALA A 227 -36.78 -8.42 -6.98
N VAL A 228 -36.27 -7.35 -6.36
CA VAL A 228 -36.00 -7.30 -4.91
C VAL A 228 -37.29 -7.54 -4.12
N ALA A 229 -38.38 -6.83 -4.43
CA ALA A 229 -39.67 -6.99 -3.73
C ALA A 229 -40.28 -8.39 -3.91
N GLY A 230 -40.15 -8.99 -5.11
CA GLY A 230 -40.59 -10.36 -5.37
C GLY A 230 -39.76 -11.39 -4.61
N THR A 231 -38.45 -11.19 -4.56
CA THR A 231 -37.49 -12.06 -3.87
C THR A 231 -37.66 -12.00 -2.36
N GLY A 232 -37.79 -10.80 -1.78
CA GLY A 232 -38.06 -10.63 -0.35
C GLY A 232 -39.37 -11.28 0.09
N ALA A 233 -40.43 -11.17 -0.72
CA ALA A 233 -41.70 -11.86 -0.47
C ALA A 233 -41.56 -13.39 -0.55
N ALA A 234 -40.88 -13.91 -1.58
CA ALA A 234 -40.66 -15.33 -1.76
C ALA A 234 -39.79 -15.93 -0.63
N PHE A 235 -38.71 -15.26 -0.23
CA PHE A 235 -37.85 -15.65 0.87
C PHE A 235 -38.60 -15.70 2.20
N THR A 236 -39.42 -14.68 2.48
CA THR A 236 -40.30 -14.65 3.67
C THR A 236 -41.25 -15.85 3.68
N PHE A 237 -41.87 -16.19 2.54
CA PHE A 237 -42.72 -17.38 2.41
C PHE A 237 -41.95 -18.71 2.49
N ALA A 238 -40.68 -18.76 2.08
CA ALA A 238 -39.85 -19.96 2.19
C ALA A 238 -39.53 -20.28 3.65
N LEU A 239 -39.12 -19.28 4.44
CA LEU A 239 -38.91 -19.44 5.87
C LEU A 239 -40.22 -19.76 6.61
N GLU A 240 -41.34 -19.15 6.23
CA GLU A 240 -42.66 -19.47 6.77
C GLU A 240 -43.10 -20.91 6.41
N ALA A 241 -42.80 -21.40 5.20
CA ALA A 241 -43.11 -22.77 4.77
C ALA A 241 -42.30 -23.83 5.54
N LEU A 242 -41.10 -23.48 6.02
CA LEU A 242 -40.28 -24.32 6.89
C LEU A 242 -40.72 -24.24 8.36
N PHE A 243 -40.71 -23.02 8.94
CA PHE A 243 -40.79 -22.79 10.38
C PHE A 243 -42.16 -22.28 10.87
N GLY A 244 -43.14 -22.10 9.98
CA GLY A 244 -44.43 -21.49 10.31
C GLY A 244 -44.26 -20.03 10.72
N TRP A 245 -45.04 -19.56 11.69
CA TRP A 245 -45.00 -18.18 12.16
C TRP A 245 -43.64 -17.72 12.72
N ALA A 246 -42.78 -18.65 13.18
CA ALA A 246 -41.41 -18.33 13.57
C ALA A 246 -40.54 -17.91 12.36
N GLY A 247 -40.88 -18.36 11.15
CA GLY A 247 -40.23 -18.00 9.91
C GLY A 247 -40.38 -16.53 9.53
N LEU A 248 -41.47 -15.85 9.94
CA LEU A 248 -41.60 -14.40 9.77
C LEU A 248 -40.59 -13.64 10.64
N GLY A 249 -40.36 -14.13 11.87
CA GLY A 249 -39.33 -13.61 12.75
C GLY A 249 -37.94 -13.80 12.16
N LEU A 250 -37.65 -15.02 11.69
CA LEU A 250 -36.38 -15.34 11.06
C LEU A 250 -36.13 -14.54 9.76
N ALA A 251 -37.19 -14.20 9.01
CA ALA A 251 -37.08 -13.32 7.84
C ALA A 251 -36.67 -11.89 8.21
N VAL A 252 -37.24 -11.32 9.29
CA VAL A 252 -36.82 -10.02 9.82
C VAL A 252 -35.35 -10.03 10.23
N VAL A 253 -34.92 -11.07 10.97
CA VAL A 253 -33.52 -11.23 11.40
C VAL A 253 -32.59 -11.34 10.18
N ALA A 254 -32.92 -12.17 9.20
CA ALA A 254 -32.12 -12.33 8.00
C ALA A 254 -32.01 -11.04 7.17
N PHE A 255 -33.11 -10.28 7.02
CA PHE A 255 -33.08 -8.98 6.33
C PHE A 255 -32.34 -7.90 7.12
N PHE A 256 -32.36 -7.94 8.46
CA PHE A 256 -31.58 -7.00 9.27
C PHE A 256 -30.09 -7.34 9.21
N ALA A 257 -29.71 -8.59 9.46
CA ALA A 257 -28.31 -9.04 9.44
C ALA A 257 -27.63 -8.85 8.07
N THR A 258 -28.37 -8.97 6.96
CA THR A 258 -27.84 -8.73 5.59
C THR A 258 -28.09 -7.32 5.06
N GLY A 259 -28.99 -6.55 5.67
CA GLY A 259 -29.38 -5.20 5.22
C GLY A 259 -28.78 -4.07 6.03
N ALA A 260 -28.51 -4.26 7.33
CA ALA A 260 -28.01 -3.20 8.20
C ALA A 260 -26.65 -2.61 7.74
N PRO A 261 -25.63 -3.40 7.32
CA PRO A 261 -24.38 -2.83 6.81
C PRO A 261 -24.61 -1.97 5.55
N VAL A 262 -25.39 -2.50 4.61
CA VAL A 262 -25.70 -1.89 3.30
C VAL A 262 -26.53 -0.61 3.44
N LEU A 263 -27.43 -0.56 4.42
CA LEU A 263 -28.29 0.60 4.70
C LEU A 263 -27.61 1.66 5.59
N ALA A 264 -26.50 1.33 6.27
CA ALA A 264 -25.77 2.21 7.16
C ALA A 264 -24.69 3.08 6.48
N ARG A 265 -24.59 3.04 5.14
CA ARG A 265 -23.56 3.75 4.33
C ARG A 265 -22.11 3.27 4.55
N VAL A 266 -21.90 2.02 4.93
CA VAL A 266 -20.56 1.45 5.04
C VAL A 266 -20.25 0.67 3.77
N ASP A 267 -19.25 1.11 3.00
CA ASP A 267 -18.78 0.40 1.81
C ASP A 267 -18.26 -1.00 2.18
N PRO A 268 -18.53 -2.06 1.40
CA PRO A 268 -18.02 -3.41 1.67
C PRO A 268 -16.49 -3.50 1.87
N THR A 269 -15.70 -2.60 1.29
CA THR A 269 -14.23 -2.53 1.46
C THR A 269 -13.79 -2.01 2.84
N LEU A 270 -14.71 -1.45 3.63
CA LEU A 270 -14.50 -1.08 5.04
C LEU A 270 -14.99 -2.15 6.03
N VAL A 271 -15.53 -3.28 5.53
CA VAL A 271 -16.13 -4.34 6.34
C VAL A 271 -15.36 -5.64 6.20
N GLY A 272 -14.67 -6.05 7.27
CA GLY A 272 -13.91 -7.30 7.29
C GLY A 272 -14.74 -8.56 6.98
N ARG A 273 -14.10 -9.55 6.34
CA ARG A 273 -14.71 -10.87 6.09
C ARG A 273 -15.07 -11.58 7.40
N PRO A 274 -16.17 -12.36 7.45
CA PRO A 274 -17.02 -12.78 6.34
C PRO A 274 -18.20 -11.84 6.04
N TRP A 275 -18.29 -10.67 6.68
CA TRP A 275 -19.51 -9.87 6.68
C TRP A 275 -19.75 -9.12 5.36
N SER A 276 -18.68 -8.66 4.70
CA SER A 276 -18.72 -8.15 3.32
C SER A 276 -19.25 -9.20 2.33
N ASP A 277 -18.73 -10.44 2.40
CA ASP A 277 -19.20 -11.55 1.56
C ASP A 277 -20.71 -11.85 1.82
N LEU A 278 -21.15 -11.83 3.09
CA LEU A 278 -22.55 -12.07 3.48
C LEU A 278 -23.49 -10.93 3.06
N ALA A 279 -23.02 -9.69 3.05
CA ALA A 279 -23.77 -8.53 2.56
C ALA A 279 -23.96 -8.61 1.04
N ALA A 280 -22.88 -8.83 0.29
CA ALA A 280 -22.89 -8.94 -1.19
C ALA A 280 -23.72 -10.14 -1.69
N LEU A 281 -23.67 -11.27 -0.98
CA LEU A 281 -24.51 -12.45 -1.27
C LEU A 281 -25.96 -12.31 -0.76
N GLY A 282 -26.27 -11.27 0.02
CA GLY A 282 -27.61 -10.98 0.53
C GLY A 282 -28.50 -10.31 -0.52
N VAL A 283 -29.81 -10.57 -0.43
CA VAL A 283 -30.82 -9.87 -1.27
C VAL A 283 -30.76 -8.33 -1.09
N PRO A 284 -30.47 -7.76 0.10
CA PRO A 284 -30.30 -6.32 0.26
C PRO A 284 -29.07 -5.75 -0.47
N GLY A 285 -27.88 -6.35 -0.27
CA GLY A 285 -26.63 -5.90 -0.92
C GLY A 285 -26.71 -5.99 -2.43
N ALA A 286 -26.98 -7.18 -2.97
CA ALA A 286 -27.15 -7.38 -4.40
C ALA A 286 -28.29 -6.52 -5.01
N GLY A 287 -29.30 -6.16 -4.22
CA GLY A 287 -30.32 -5.19 -4.61
C GLY A 287 -29.77 -3.77 -4.77
N VAL A 288 -28.99 -3.29 -3.79
CA VAL A 288 -28.35 -1.96 -3.81
C VAL A 288 -27.30 -1.86 -4.89
N ASP A 289 -26.49 -2.90 -5.11
CA ASP A 289 -25.48 -2.94 -6.16
C ASP A 289 -26.13 -2.86 -7.55
N ALA A 290 -27.19 -3.64 -7.78
CA ALA A 290 -27.96 -3.59 -9.02
C ALA A 290 -28.63 -2.22 -9.24
N ALA A 291 -29.20 -1.62 -8.19
CA ALA A 291 -29.86 -0.32 -8.27
C ALA A 291 -28.85 0.82 -8.50
N THR A 292 -27.67 0.73 -7.88
CA THR A 292 -26.57 1.68 -8.05
C THR A 292 -25.97 1.60 -9.45
N ALA A 293 -25.71 0.40 -9.98
CA ALA A 293 -25.23 0.20 -11.35
C ALA A 293 -26.19 0.80 -12.39
N VAL A 294 -27.49 0.57 -12.22
CA VAL A 294 -28.53 1.15 -13.08
C VAL A 294 -28.62 2.68 -12.93
N SER A 295 -28.47 3.23 -11.72
CA SER A 295 -28.58 4.67 -11.45
C SER A 295 -27.36 5.48 -11.93
N LEU A 296 -26.15 4.94 -11.78
CA LEU A 296 -24.89 5.59 -12.15
C LEU A 296 -24.51 5.31 -13.61
N HIS A 297 -24.46 4.04 -14.00
CA HIS A 297 -23.91 3.59 -15.29
C HIS A 297 -24.98 3.29 -16.35
N ARG A 298 -26.27 3.26 -15.97
CA ARG A 298 -27.42 2.86 -16.83
C ARG A 298 -27.37 1.42 -17.32
N GLU A 299 -26.63 0.56 -16.63
CA GLU A 299 -26.43 -0.85 -16.98
C GLU A 299 -26.96 -1.82 -15.91
N LEU A 300 -27.31 -3.03 -16.34
CA LEU A 300 -27.72 -4.13 -15.46
C LEU A 300 -26.51 -4.99 -15.09
N ALA A 301 -25.96 -4.76 -13.89
CA ALA A 301 -24.86 -5.55 -13.35
C ALA A 301 -25.25 -7.05 -13.24
N VAL A 302 -24.58 -7.90 -14.03
CA VAL A 302 -24.95 -9.31 -14.21
C VAL A 302 -24.87 -10.11 -12.91
N VAL A 303 -23.83 -9.90 -12.10
CA VAL A 303 -23.60 -10.66 -10.86
C VAL A 303 -24.65 -10.33 -9.78
N PRO A 304 -24.90 -9.06 -9.39
CA PRO A 304 -25.95 -8.74 -8.43
C PRO A 304 -27.35 -9.19 -8.86
N VAL A 305 -27.71 -8.99 -10.13
CA VAL A 305 -29.00 -9.46 -10.67
C VAL A 305 -29.12 -10.98 -10.58
N THR A 306 -28.03 -11.71 -10.85
CA THR A 306 -27.99 -13.17 -10.73
C THR A 306 -28.17 -13.62 -9.28
N VAL A 307 -27.55 -12.96 -8.29
CA VAL A 307 -27.73 -13.26 -6.86
C VAL A 307 -29.20 -13.11 -6.44
N VAL A 308 -29.87 -12.02 -6.84
CA VAL A 308 -31.31 -11.81 -6.56
C VAL A 308 -32.16 -12.91 -7.21
N LEU A 309 -31.88 -13.28 -8.47
CA LEU A 309 -32.59 -14.35 -9.18
C LEU A 309 -32.35 -15.74 -8.57
N VAL A 310 -31.13 -16.04 -8.12
CA VAL A 310 -30.81 -17.29 -7.42
C VAL A 310 -31.59 -17.40 -6.11
N TRP A 311 -31.66 -16.32 -5.32
CA TRP A 311 -32.48 -16.29 -4.10
C TRP A 311 -33.97 -16.46 -4.39
N LEU A 312 -34.49 -15.87 -5.48
CA LEU A 312 -35.87 -16.05 -5.89
C LEU A 312 -36.17 -17.52 -6.24
N VAL A 313 -35.34 -18.14 -7.09
CA VAL A 313 -35.49 -19.54 -7.51
C VAL A 313 -35.32 -20.49 -6.33
N ALA A 314 -34.32 -20.28 -5.48
CA ALA A 314 -34.10 -21.07 -4.27
C ALA A 314 -35.28 -20.98 -3.29
N SER A 315 -35.83 -19.78 -3.09
CA SER A 315 -37.01 -19.58 -2.23
C SER A 315 -38.24 -20.32 -2.77
N LEU A 316 -38.50 -20.23 -4.08
CA LEU A 316 -39.58 -20.98 -4.75
C LEU A 316 -39.36 -22.50 -4.67
N LEU A 317 -38.12 -22.97 -4.82
CA LEU A 317 -37.77 -24.38 -4.65
C LEU A 317 -38.03 -24.85 -3.21
N VAL A 318 -37.61 -24.08 -2.20
CA VAL A 318 -37.88 -24.40 -0.78
C VAL A 318 -39.38 -24.47 -0.50
N ILE A 319 -40.17 -23.52 -1.01
CA ILE A 319 -41.65 -23.54 -0.87
C ILE A 319 -42.24 -24.83 -1.48
N THR A 320 -41.78 -25.25 -2.67
CA THR A 320 -42.27 -26.48 -3.30
C THR A 320 -41.78 -27.75 -2.61
N LEU A 321 -40.53 -27.81 -2.16
CA LEU A 321 -39.96 -28.97 -1.47
C LEU A 321 -40.57 -29.16 -0.08
N ALA A 322 -40.69 -28.10 0.72
CA ALA A 322 -41.37 -28.13 2.02
C ALA A 322 -42.81 -28.64 1.86
N ARG A 323 -43.51 -28.25 0.78
CA ARG A 323 -44.83 -28.77 0.43
C ARG A 323 -44.82 -30.27 0.09
N VAL A 324 -43.85 -30.74 -0.70
CA VAL A 324 -43.72 -32.16 -1.07
C VAL A 324 -43.42 -33.02 0.16
N VAL A 325 -42.49 -32.60 1.02
CA VAL A 325 -42.14 -33.31 2.27
C VAL A 325 -43.33 -33.38 3.22
N ARG A 326 -44.02 -32.24 3.47
CA ARG A 326 -45.24 -32.21 4.30
C ARG A 326 -46.32 -33.18 3.79
N ARG A 327 -46.49 -33.30 2.47
CA ARG A 327 -47.43 -34.25 1.84
C ARG A 327 -46.99 -35.72 1.89
N ARG A 328 -45.70 -36.01 1.97
CA ARG A 328 -45.16 -37.40 2.01
C ARG A 328 -45.07 -37.99 3.41
N HIS A 329 -45.17 -37.16 4.45
CA HIS A 329 -44.95 -37.57 5.84
C HIS A 329 -46.14 -37.26 6.77
N ASP A 330 -47.31 -36.91 6.21
CA ASP A 330 -48.52 -36.50 6.93
C ASP A 330 -48.24 -35.52 8.08
N VAL A 331 -47.30 -34.60 7.86
CA VAL A 331 -46.91 -33.60 8.86
C VAL A 331 -48.10 -32.66 9.06
N PRO A 332 -48.69 -32.58 10.27
CA PRO A 332 -49.83 -31.70 10.50
C PRO A 332 -49.50 -30.26 10.11
N ALA A 333 -50.48 -29.54 9.58
CA ALA A 333 -50.33 -28.12 9.34
C ALA A 333 -49.89 -27.41 10.65
N PRO A 334 -49.01 -26.39 10.60
CA PRO A 334 -48.59 -25.67 11.80
C PRO A 334 -49.83 -25.17 12.53
N VAL A 335 -49.98 -25.57 13.80
CA VAL A 335 -51.29 -25.65 14.49
C VAL A 335 -52.15 -24.42 14.24
N GLY A 336 -53.21 -24.61 13.46
CA GLY A 336 -54.16 -23.57 13.07
C GLY A 336 -55.10 -23.16 14.20
N GLY A 337 -54.55 -22.54 15.25
CA GLY A 337 -55.28 -21.68 16.16
C GLY A 337 -56.62 -22.20 16.70
N GLU A 338 -56.65 -23.41 17.27
CA GLU A 338 -57.79 -23.88 18.07
C GLU A 338 -57.48 -23.82 19.57
N GLY A 339 -56.36 -24.42 20.01
CA GLY A 339 -55.86 -24.29 21.39
C GLY A 339 -55.48 -22.86 21.82
N LEU A 340 -55.35 -21.93 20.87
CA LEU A 340 -55.07 -20.50 21.13
C LEU A 340 -56.31 -19.59 21.11
N ARG A 341 -57.52 -20.12 20.85
CA ARG A 341 -58.76 -19.31 20.90
C ARG A 341 -59.17 -18.93 22.34
N GLN A 342 -58.70 -19.68 23.34
CA GLN A 342 -59.09 -19.49 24.74
C GLN A 342 -58.28 -18.43 25.52
N VAL A 343 -57.17 -17.92 24.99
CA VAL A 343 -56.33 -16.92 25.70
C VAL A 343 -56.10 -15.68 24.83
N GLY A 344 -57.13 -14.84 24.76
CA GLY A 344 -57.10 -13.57 24.03
C GLY A 344 -57.44 -13.72 22.54
N GLY A 345 -58.69 -13.40 22.17
CA GLY A 345 -59.20 -13.60 20.81
C GLY A 345 -58.39 -12.87 19.72
N VAL A 346 -58.60 -13.31 18.47
CA VAL A 346 -57.82 -13.01 17.24
C VAL A 346 -57.31 -11.56 17.08
N ARG A 347 -58.01 -10.55 17.63
CA ARG A 347 -57.56 -9.15 17.68
C ARG A 347 -56.29 -8.95 18.53
N GLY A 348 -56.19 -9.56 19.71
CA GLY A 348 -55.13 -9.28 20.69
C GLY A 348 -53.73 -9.70 20.22
N TRP A 349 -53.60 -10.84 19.53
CA TRP A 349 -52.32 -11.29 18.98
C TRP A 349 -51.91 -10.53 17.71
N ARG A 350 -52.87 -10.18 16.83
CA ARG A 350 -52.62 -9.30 15.67
C ARG A 350 -52.05 -7.95 16.10
N VAL A 351 -52.57 -7.36 17.19
CA VAL A 351 -52.04 -6.12 17.78
C VAL A 351 -50.61 -6.30 18.33
N ARG A 352 -50.26 -7.46 18.89
CA ARG A 352 -48.89 -7.73 19.39
C ARG A 352 -47.87 -7.90 18.27
N VAL A 353 -48.22 -8.55 17.16
CA VAL A 353 -47.33 -8.65 15.99
C VAL A 353 -47.15 -7.28 15.34
N LEU A 354 -48.23 -6.50 15.16
CA LEU A 354 -48.15 -5.12 14.69
C LEU A 354 -47.30 -4.25 15.64
N GLY A 355 -47.45 -4.40 16.95
CA GLY A 355 -46.69 -3.66 17.96
C GLY A 355 -45.19 -3.97 18.02
N VAL A 356 -44.71 -4.99 17.30
CA VAL A 356 -43.27 -5.29 17.14
C VAL A 356 -42.78 -4.94 15.73
N VAL A 357 -43.56 -5.29 14.70
CA VAL A 357 -43.20 -5.03 13.29
C VAL A 357 -43.20 -3.54 12.96
N VAL A 358 -44.18 -2.77 13.44
CA VAL A 358 -44.27 -1.32 13.16
C VAL A 358 -43.08 -0.52 13.71
N PRO A 359 -42.67 -0.64 15.00
CA PRO A 359 -41.49 0.08 15.48
C PRO A 359 -40.18 -0.40 14.83
N LEU A 360 -40.06 -1.68 14.46
CA LEU A 360 -38.93 -2.17 13.66
C LEU A 360 -38.86 -1.49 12.28
N THR A 361 -39.98 -1.43 11.56
CA THR A 361 -40.06 -0.73 10.26
C THR A 361 -39.75 0.77 10.41
N ALA A 362 -40.23 1.40 11.49
CA ALA A 362 -39.95 2.80 11.77
C ALA A 362 -38.47 3.06 12.13
N ALA A 363 -37.83 2.17 12.90
CA ALA A 363 -36.41 2.27 13.21
C ALA A 363 -35.53 2.12 11.96
N MET A 364 -35.88 1.19 11.05
CA MET A 364 -35.21 1.01 9.77
C MET A 364 -35.31 2.26 8.87
N LEU A 365 -36.47 2.92 8.86
CA LEU A 365 -36.67 4.20 8.16
C LEU A 365 -35.92 5.37 8.81
N ALA A 366 -35.81 5.39 10.15
CA ALA A 366 -35.07 6.43 10.87
C ALA A 366 -33.56 6.33 10.65
N LEU A 367 -32.98 5.12 10.66
CA LEU A 367 -31.55 4.91 10.45
C LEU A 367 -31.09 5.41 9.06
N ALA A 368 -31.92 5.21 8.03
CA ALA A 368 -31.64 5.62 6.65
C ALA A 368 -31.70 7.15 6.41
N VAL A 369 -32.19 7.94 7.37
CA VAL A 369 -32.48 9.38 7.20
C VAL A 369 -31.68 10.28 8.15
N VAL A 370 -31.13 9.75 9.24
CA VAL A 370 -30.63 10.56 10.38
C VAL A 370 -29.09 10.64 10.49
N VAL A 371 -28.32 9.89 9.68
CA VAL A 371 -26.85 10.02 9.67
C VAL A 371 -26.45 11.40 9.10
N PRO A 372 -25.72 12.25 9.86
CA PRO A 372 -25.46 13.64 9.47
C PRO A 372 -24.40 13.74 8.36
N ARG A 373 -24.56 14.76 7.50
CA ARG A 373 -23.53 15.16 6.53
C ARG A 373 -22.42 15.93 7.23
N SER A 374 -21.18 15.49 7.10
CA SER A 374 -19.99 16.25 7.46
C SER A 374 -19.35 16.84 6.21
N GLU A 375 -19.55 18.13 5.96
CA GLU A 375 -18.84 18.85 4.90
C GLU A 375 -17.35 18.93 5.24
N VAL A 376 -16.50 18.32 4.41
CA VAL A 376 -15.04 18.41 4.56
C VAL A 376 -14.52 19.64 3.83
N ALA A 377 -13.89 20.55 4.56
CA ALA A 377 -13.28 21.75 4.01
C ALA A 377 -12.06 21.42 3.14
N ALA A 378 -11.88 22.17 2.04
CA ALA A 378 -10.72 22.05 1.18
C ALA A 378 -9.46 22.62 1.84
N ALA A 379 -8.36 21.85 1.82
CA ALA A 379 -7.04 22.31 2.25
C ALA A 379 -6.30 23.06 1.11
N PRO A 380 -5.36 23.99 1.42
CA PRO A 380 -4.70 24.81 0.42
C PRO A 380 -3.42 24.17 -0.17
N ARG A 381 -3.01 24.62 -1.36
CA ARG A 381 -1.77 24.21 -2.07
C ARG A 381 -0.50 24.85 -1.49
N LEU A 382 0.62 24.11 -1.46
CA LEU A 382 2.09 24.44 -1.37
C LEU A 382 2.82 23.09 -1.07
N ALA A 383 4.13 22.82 -1.29
CA ALA A 383 5.15 23.30 -2.23
C ALA A 383 6.37 22.32 -2.25
N SER A 384 7.30 22.43 -3.23
CA SER A 384 8.44 21.50 -3.46
C SER A 384 9.32 21.21 -2.22
N LEU A 385 9.67 19.93 -2.00
CA LEU A 385 10.32 19.43 -0.77
C LEU A 385 11.83 19.57 -0.69
N ALA A 386 12.57 19.35 -1.79
CA ALA A 386 13.99 19.65 -1.81
C ALA A 386 14.25 20.87 -2.70
N ALA A 387 14.85 21.90 -2.10
CA ALA A 387 15.29 23.09 -2.80
C ALA A 387 16.79 22.99 -3.13
N SER A 388 17.16 23.41 -4.34
CA SER A 388 18.56 23.71 -4.63
C SER A 388 18.92 25.07 -4.04
N ALA A 389 19.96 25.12 -3.20
CA ALA A 389 20.54 26.37 -2.72
C ALA A 389 21.08 27.24 -3.88
N ASP A 390 21.27 28.54 -3.61
CA ASP A 390 21.77 29.51 -4.59
C ASP A 390 23.06 29.05 -5.30
N CYS A 391 23.13 29.30 -6.60
CA CYS A 391 24.31 28.95 -7.40
C CYS A 391 25.56 29.69 -6.91
N VAL A 392 26.54 28.92 -6.41
CA VAL A 392 27.91 29.40 -6.27
C VAL A 392 28.65 29.21 -7.58
N ARG A 393 29.16 30.31 -8.13
CA ARG A 393 29.96 30.29 -9.36
C ARG A 393 31.32 29.63 -9.11
N SER A 394 31.51 28.44 -9.65
CA SER A 394 32.77 27.67 -9.62
C SER A 394 33.77 28.08 -10.70
N GLY A 395 33.28 28.65 -11.79
CA GLY A 395 34.02 28.74 -13.05
C GLY A 395 34.10 27.38 -13.77
N PRO A 396 34.66 27.34 -14.99
CA PRO A 396 34.73 26.11 -15.77
C PRO A 396 35.60 25.06 -15.08
N VAL A 397 35.16 23.80 -15.12
CA VAL A 397 35.81 22.66 -14.48
C VAL A 397 36.28 21.70 -15.56
N THR A 398 37.54 21.84 -16.01
CA THR A 398 38.08 21.07 -17.16
C THR A 398 39.24 20.15 -16.80
N SER A 399 39.73 20.22 -15.56
CA SER A 399 40.87 19.46 -15.09
C SER A 399 40.77 19.06 -13.61
N VAL A 400 41.61 18.11 -13.20
CA VAL A 400 41.80 17.72 -11.78
C VAL A 400 42.32 18.90 -10.94
N ALA A 401 43.07 19.83 -11.53
CA ALA A 401 43.50 21.05 -10.85
C ALA A 401 42.32 22.00 -10.57
N ASP A 402 41.32 22.06 -11.46
CA ASP A 402 40.09 22.84 -11.23
C ASP A 402 39.26 22.24 -10.09
N LEU A 403 39.10 20.91 -10.07
CA LEU A 403 38.40 20.20 -8.99
C LEU A 403 39.05 20.46 -7.62
N ASN A 404 40.37 20.32 -7.53
CA ASN A 404 41.09 20.59 -6.27
C ASN A 404 41.04 22.07 -5.86
N ARG A 405 41.07 23.01 -6.82
CA ARG A 405 40.85 24.44 -6.54
C ARG A 405 39.45 24.65 -5.94
N ILE A 406 38.42 24.04 -6.54
CA ILE A 406 37.03 24.16 -6.13
C ILE A 406 36.78 23.53 -4.76
N ALA A 407 37.31 22.34 -4.50
CA ALA A 407 37.23 21.67 -3.20
C ALA A 407 37.90 22.50 -2.08
N GLY A 408 38.96 23.27 -2.43
CA GLY A 408 39.62 24.23 -1.54
C GLY A 408 38.94 25.60 -1.41
N LEU A 409 37.81 25.85 -2.09
CA LEU A 409 37.00 27.05 -1.84
C LEU A 409 36.18 26.87 -0.57
N ARG A 410 35.94 27.98 0.15
CA ARG A 410 34.85 28.02 1.14
C ARG A 410 33.53 27.83 0.40
N GLY A 411 32.84 26.73 0.67
CA GLY A 411 31.56 26.39 0.05
C GLY A 411 30.41 27.25 0.58
N THR A 412 29.19 26.96 0.11
CA THR A 412 27.95 27.55 0.64
C THR A 412 27.84 27.32 2.15
N ASP A 413 27.00 28.12 2.81
CA ASP A 413 26.63 27.85 4.20
C ASP A 413 25.95 26.48 4.34
N ASP A 414 25.33 25.95 3.27
CA ASP A 414 24.83 24.58 3.24
C ASP A 414 25.87 23.48 2.97
N PHE A 415 27.15 23.80 2.72
CA PHE A 415 28.20 22.79 2.52
C PHE A 415 29.63 23.29 2.83
N ARG A 416 30.11 23.07 4.06
CA ARG A 416 31.38 23.62 4.59
C ARG A 416 32.51 22.60 4.73
N GLY A 417 32.19 21.35 5.07
CA GLY A 417 33.10 20.21 5.12
C GLY A 417 32.33 18.93 4.77
N GLY A 418 32.98 17.90 4.23
CA GLY A 418 32.34 16.61 3.96
C GLY A 418 33.27 15.57 3.33
N ASP A 419 33.00 14.29 3.60
CA ASP A 419 33.72 13.14 3.05
C ASP A 419 32.89 12.30 2.07
N VAL A 420 33.42 11.13 1.67
CA VAL A 420 32.96 10.34 0.53
C VAL A 420 33.25 11.03 -0.81
N GLY A 421 32.32 11.82 -1.34
CA GLY A 421 32.40 12.38 -2.69
C GLY A 421 32.10 11.37 -3.80
N ALA A 422 31.23 10.39 -3.57
CA ALA A 422 30.73 9.50 -4.62
C ALA A 422 29.92 10.31 -5.65
N ASP A 423 29.96 9.96 -6.93
CA ASP A 423 29.43 10.84 -7.97
C ASP A 423 28.58 10.12 -9.03
N ALA A 424 27.70 10.89 -9.67
CA ALA A 424 26.79 10.40 -10.70
C ALA A 424 26.69 11.44 -11.83
N LEU A 425 27.03 11.03 -13.05
CA LEU A 425 26.80 11.83 -14.26
C LEU A 425 25.35 11.66 -14.71
N LEU A 426 24.61 12.76 -14.76
CA LEU A 426 23.22 12.83 -15.18
C LEU A 426 23.12 13.00 -16.70
N GLN A 427 21.99 12.59 -17.30
CA GLN A 427 21.79 12.65 -18.77
C GLN A 427 21.80 14.08 -19.32
N ASP A 428 21.50 15.09 -18.48
CA ASP A 428 21.57 16.51 -18.85
C ASP A 428 22.99 17.11 -18.72
N GLY A 429 23.99 16.27 -18.43
CA GLY A 429 25.39 16.67 -18.30
C GLY A 429 25.77 17.26 -16.94
N ARG A 430 24.80 17.45 -16.03
CA ARG A 430 25.10 17.79 -14.63
C ARG A 430 25.69 16.59 -13.89
N ARG A 431 26.34 16.85 -12.77
CA ARG A 431 26.88 15.80 -11.88
C ARG A 431 26.38 15.98 -10.47
N ALA A 432 25.71 14.96 -9.96
CA ALA A 432 25.39 14.83 -8.54
C ALA A 432 26.60 14.27 -7.80
N TRP A 433 26.90 14.84 -6.63
CA TRP A 433 27.95 14.41 -5.72
C TRP A 433 27.34 14.12 -4.36
N LEU A 434 27.58 12.93 -3.84
CA LEU A 434 27.05 12.42 -2.59
C LEU A 434 28.17 12.41 -1.54
N PHE A 435 27.89 13.02 -0.40
CA PHE A 435 28.82 13.11 0.72
C PHE A 435 28.24 12.39 1.95
N GLY A 436 29.13 11.87 2.77
CA GLY A 436 28.79 11.32 4.08
C GLY A 436 28.59 12.44 5.10
N ASP A 437 29.16 12.27 6.28
CA ASP A 437 29.13 13.27 7.34
C ASP A 437 29.53 14.64 6.79
N THR A 438 28.63 15.62 6.91
CA THR A 438 28.73 16.93 6.25
C THR A 438 28.55 18.04 7.28
N LEU A 439 29.48 19.00 7.29
CA LEU A 439 29.38 20.22 8.08
C LEU A 439 28.67 21.34 7.31
N ARG A 440 27.76 22.03 8.00
CA ARG A 440 26.95 23.16 7.51
C ARG A 440 27.10 24.35 8.45
N GLU A 441 26.76 25.54 7.98
CA GLU A 441 26.66 26.78 8.76
C GLU A 441 25.39 27.59 8.43
N GLY A 442 24.55 27.11 7.50
CA GLY A 442 23.29 27.74 7.12
C GLY A 442 22.20 27.65 8.19
N PRO A 443 21.16 28.50 8.12
CA PRO A 443 20.06 28.52 9.09
C PRO A 443 19.07 27.37 8.92
N ALA A 444 19.10 26.67 7.78
CA ALA A 444 18.13 25.65 7.37
C ALA A 444 18.49 24.23 7.88
N GLY A 445 18.67 24.09 9.20
CA GLY A 445 18.81 22.79 9.87
C GLY A 445 20.06 22.61 10.75
N PRO A 446 20.38 21.37 11.16
CA PRO A 446 21.51 21.08 12.04
C PRO A 446 22.86 21.35 11.36
N ARG A 447 23.83 21.79 12.17
CA ARG A 447 25.20 22.14 11.75
C ARG A 447 26.01 20.95 11.21
N TYR A 448 25.51 19.74 11.40
CA TYR A 448 26.10 18.48 10.97
C TYR A 448 24.98 17.52 10.56
N VAL A 449 25.13 16.90 9.39
CA VAL A 449 24.18 15.91 8.83
C VAL A 449 24.95 14.68 8.35
N ARG A 450 24.32 13.50 8.43
CA ARG A 450 24.95 12.22 8.07
C ARG A 450 25.20 12.03 6.58
N ASN A 451 24.50 12.78 5.74
CA ASN A 451 24.71 12.78 4.30
C ASN A 451 24.23 14.09 3.67
N SER A 452 24.77 14.42 2.50
CA SER A 452 24.34 15.56 1.70
C SER A 452 24.58 15.32 0.21
N MET A 453 23.98 16.16 -0.64
CA MET A 453 24.24 16.17 -2.08
C MET A 453 24.56 17.56 -2.60
N LEU A 454 25.54 17.64 -3.50
CA LEU A 454 25.73 18.79 -4.39
C LEU A 454 25.35 18.42 -5.82
N VAL A 455 24.64 19.29 -6.52
CA VAL A 455 24.47 19.22 -7.97
C VAL A 455 25.35 20.27 -8.63
N THR A 456 26.16 19.84 -9.59
CA THR A 456 27.14 20.67 -10.29
C THR A 456 26.87 20.70 -11.78
N ASP A 457 26.94 21.89 -12.38
CA ASP A 457 26.99 22.10 -13.82
C ASP A 457 28.32 22.80 -14.19
N GLU A 458 28.53 23.17 -15.47
CA GLU A 458 29.78 23.80 -15.91
C GLU A 458 30.12 25.13 -15.22
N ARG A 459 29.17 25.76 -14.51
CA ARG A 459 29.30 27.12 -13.96
C ARG A 459 28.87 27.25 -12.51
N CYS A 460 27.97 26.39 -12.05
CA CYS A 460 27.30 26.46 -10.75
C CYS A 460 27.51 25.19 -9.93
N ILE A 461 27.68 25.39 -8.63
CA ILE A 461 27.53 24.38 -7.59
C ILE A 461 26.32 24.78 -6.75
N ARG A 462 25.39 23.83 -6.53
CA ARG A 462 24.19 23.99 -5.69
C ARG A 462 24.15 22.86 -4.69
N ALA A 463 23.86 23.14 -3.42
CA ALA A 463 23.53 22.11 -2.44
C ALA A 463 22.05 21.73 -2.58
N VAL A 464 21.72 20.45 -2.45
CA VAL A 464 20.33 19.99 -2.34
C VAL A 464 19.97 19.96 -0.86
N VAL A 465 18.97 20.76 -0.47
CA VAL A 465 18.55 20.93 0.92
C VAL A 465 17.08 20.49 1.05
N PRO A 466 16.76 19.46 1.85
CA PRO A 466 15.38 19.09 2.19
C PRO A 466 14.67 20.21 2.96
N GLU A 467 13.35 20.29 2.87
CA GLU A 467 12.50 21.26 3.58
C GLU A 467 12.62 21.11 5.10
N ALA A 468 12.65 19.87 5.59
CA ALA A 468 12.96 19.54 6.99
C ALA A 468 14.37 19.99 7.43
N GLY A 469 15.23 20.42 6.50
CA GLY A 469 16.59 20.90 6.75
C GLY A 469 17.60 19.83 7.21
N GLY A 470 17.18 18.57 7.30
CA GLY A 470 17.98 17.46 7.82
C GLY A 470 19.02 16.88 6.84
N ALA A 471 19.39 15.63 7.07
CA ALA A 471 20.12 14.83 6.09
C ALA A 471 19.23 14.54 4.86
N LEU A 472 19.85 14.38 3.69
CA LEU A 472 19.15 14.15 2.43
C LEU A 472 18.45 12.77 2.38
N VAL A 473 19.10 11.77 2.96
CA VAL A 473 18.55 10.46 3.29
C VAL A 473 18.32 10.48 4.81
N PRO A 474 17.06 10.57 5.29
CA PRO A 474 16.76 10.79 6.70
C PRO A 474 17.31 9.71 7.65
N ASP A 475 17.73 10.13 8.84
CA ASP A 475 18.21 9.24 9.89
C ASP A 475 17.05 8.44 10.53
N ARG A 476 17.24 7.13 10.73
CA ARG A 476 16.24 6.22 11.28
C ARG A 476 16.34 6.18 12.81
N ALA A 477 15.42 6.84 13.48
CA ALA A 477 15.29 6.80 14.95
C ALA A 477 14.38 5.65 15.43
N ARG A 478 14.73 5.03 16.57
CA ARG A 478 13.87 4.09 17.31
C ARG A 478 13.87 4.44 18.80
N PRO A 479 12.73 4.38 19.52
CA PRO A 479 12.70 4.66 20.95
C PRO A 479 13.64 3.74 21.74
N GLY A 480 14.60 4.33 22.47
CA GLY A 480 15.57 3.59 23.28
C GLY A 480 16.82 3.08 22.55
N GLU A 481 16.94 3.30 21.23
CA GLU A 481 18.17 3.04 20.47
C GLU A 481 18.85 4.36 20.04
N SER A 482 20.16 4.31 19.80
CA SER A 482 20.87 5.38 19.10
C SER A 482 20.36 5.49 17.65
N PRO A 483 20.21 6.71 17.09
CA PRO A 483 19.75 6.89 15.72
C PRO A 483 20.73 6.24 14.73
N VAL A 484 20.18 5.72 13.64
CA VAL A 484 20.96 5.11 12.55
C VAL A 484 21.00 6.08 11.38
N GLY A 485 22.20 6.55 11.06
CA GLY A 485 22.46 7.40 9.91
C GLY A 485 22.81 6.60 8.66
N TYR A 486 22.85 7.29 7.52
CA TYR A 486 23.06 6.68 6.21
C TYR A 486 24.24 7.36 5.50
N TRP A 487 25.36 6.66 5.33
CA TRP A 487 26.55 7.17 4.63
C TRP A 487 26.61 6.64 3.19
N PRO A 488 26.65 7.49 2.14
CA PRO A 488 26.77 7.05 0.76
C PRO A 488 28.04 6.21 0.50
N MET A 489 27.91 5.22 -0.38
CA MET A 489 29.00 4.33 -0.79
C MET A 489 29.19 4.32 -2.30
N SER A 490 28.12 4.11 -3.06
CA SER A 490 28.16 3.96 -4.51
C SER A 490 26.88 4.48 -5.17
N THR A 491 26.96 4.74 -6.47
CA THR A 491 25.96 5.47 -7.25
C THR A 491 25.71 4.76 -8.56
N VAL A 492 24.44 4.64 -8.95
CA VAL A 492 24.01 4.13 -10.26
C VAL A 492 22.96 5.06 -10.82
N VAL A 493 23.14 5.48 -12.06
CA VAL A 493 22.12 6.23 -12.80
C VAL A 493 21.46 5.29 -13.79
N ASP A 494 20.13 5.20 -13.72
CA ASP A 494 19.30 4.61 -14.75
C ASP A 494 18.57 5.74 -15.50
N HIS A 495 19.00 6.00 -16.73
CA HIS A 495 18.47 7.08 -17.56
C HIS A 495 17.07 6.73 -18.07
N ARG A 496 16.06 7.51 -17.69
CA ARG A 496 14.67 7.39 -18.18
C ARG A 496 14.31 8.59 -19.05
N THR A 497 13.19 8.52 -19.77
CA THR A 497 12.75 9.60 -20.65
C THR A 497 12.28 10.81 -19.82
N GLY A 498 13.06 11.88 -19.80
CA GLY A 498 12.70 13.13 -19.10
C GLY A 498 13.21 13.27 -17.66
N TYR A 499 13.79 12.21 -17.09
CA TYR A 499 14.39 12.21 -15.75
C TYR A 499 15.39 11.07 -15.59
N ASP A 500 16.31 11.20 -14.63
CA ASP A 500 17.17 10.10 -14.19
C ASP A 500 16.64 9.47 -12.90
N LEU A 501 16.76 8.15 -12.77
CA LEU A 501 16.69 7.46 -11.47
C LEU A 501 18.12 7.28 -10.95
N LEU A 502 18.44 7.99 -9.87
CA LEU A 502 19.72 7.91 -9.18
C LEU A 502 19.59 7.02 -7.95
N TYR A 503 20.09 5.80 -8.06
CA TYR A 503 20.22 4.87 -6.94
C TYR A 503 21.53 5.16 -6.20
N VAL A 504 21.44 5.39 -4.89
CA VAL A 504 22.57 5.61 -3.99
C VAL A 504 22.59 4.47 -2.98
N THR A 505 23.62 3.61 -3.04
CA THR A 505 23.86 2.66 -1.95
C THR A 505 24.44 3.42 -0.77
N THR A 506 23.93 3.11 0.42
CA THR A 506 24.36 3.70 1.69
C THR A 506 24.63 2.60 2.70
N GLN A 507 25.61 2.81 3.57
CA GLN A 507 25.78 1.98 4.76
C GLN A 507 24.94 2.56 5.90
N ARG A 508 24.25 1.68 6.62
CA ARG A 508 23.52 1.99 7.85
C ARG A 508 24.50 2.08 9.00
N VAL A 509 24.58 3.23 9.66
CA VAL A 509 25.62 3.54 10.65
C VAL A 509 25.00 3.91 11.98
N ARG A 510 25.28 3.13 13.02
CA ARG A 510 24.88 3.45 14.40
C ARG A 510 26.10 3.98 15.17
N THR A 511 25.94 5.11 15.85
CA THR A 511 26.96 5.64 16.76
C THR A 511 26.97 4.81 18.06
N THR A 512 28.16 4.37 18.47
CA THR A 512 28.38 3.51 19.65
C THR A 512 29.09 4.22 20.80
N GLY A 513 29.62 5.42 20.58
CA GLY A 513 30.40 6.20 21.55
C GLY A 513 30.65 7.64 21.10
N PRO A 514 31.43 8.42 21.86
CA PRO A 514 31.67 9.84 21.60
C PRO A 514 32.77 10.16 20.57
N ASP A 515 33.67 9.21 20.27
CA ASP A 515 34.79 9.47 19.36
C ASP A 515 34.37 9.31 17.89
N ALA A 516 35.07 10.00 16.97
CA ALA A 516 34.70 10.04 15.54
C ALA A 516 34.74 8.66 14.83
N PHE A 517 35.32 7.64 15.46
CA PHE A 517 35.38 6.26 14.96
C PHE A 517 34.54 5.27 15.79
N ASP A 518 33.75 5.76 16.76
CA ASP A 518 32.83 4.95 17.54
C ASP A 518 31.52 4.75 16.79
N PHE A 519 31.57 3.92 15.76
CA PHE A 519 30.40 3.52 14.98
C PHE A 519 30.45 2.05 14.56
N GLU A 520 29.27 1.50 14.28
CA GLU A 520 29.11 0.19 13.65
C GLU A 520 28.32 0.33 12.34
N ASN A 521 28.77 -0.39 11.30
CA ASN A 521 28.02 -0.56 10.06
C ASN A 521 27.08 -1.77 10.23
N LEU A 522 25.79 -1.57 9.96
CA LEU A 522 24.72 -2.55 10.14
C LEU A 522 24.31 -3.25 8.84
N GLY A 523 24.89 -2.88 7.70
CA GLY A 523 24.57 -3.37 6.37
C GLY A 523 23.99 -2.29 5.43
N LEU A 524 23.46 -2.74 4.30
CA LEU A 524 23.03 -1.90 3.18
C LEU A 524 21.68 -1.21 3.42
N SER A 525 21.55 0.01 2.93
CA SER A 525 20.29 0.64 2.56
C SER A 525 20.43 1.33 1.20
N VAL A 526 19.38 1.37 0.40
CA VAL A 526 19.39 2.00 -0.93
C VAL A 526 18.42 3.17 -0.92
N ALA A 527 18.91 4.36 -1.22
CA ALA A 527 18.09 5.54 -1.48
C ALA A 527 17.92 5.71 -3.00
N VAL A 528 16.70 5.97 -3.45
CA VAL A 528 16.35 6.20 -4.85
C VAL A 528 15.92 7.65 -4.98
N PHE A 529 16.61 8.39 -5.85
CA PHE A 529 16.27 9.77 -6.18
C PHE A 529 15.72 9.86 -7.60
N VAL A 530 14.63 10.61 -7.77
CA VAL A 530 14.21 11.08 -9.09
C VAL A 530 14.91 12.41 -9.37
N VAL A 531 15.49 12.56 -10.56
CA VAL A 531 16.21 13.76 -10.97
C VAL A 531 15.67 14.24 -12.32
N PRO A 532 14.68 15.15 -12.33
CA PRO A 532 14.18 15.76 -13.56
C PRO A 532 15.28 16.51 -14.33
N LEU A 533 15.19 16.57 -15.65
CA LEU A 533 16.11 17.33 -16.50
C LEU A 533 16.19 18.81 -16.06
N GLY A 534 17.36 19.26 -15.64
CA GLY A 534 17.56 20.60 -15.06
C GLY A 534 16.95 20.83 -13.67
N GLY A 535 16.11 19.93 -13.16
CA GLY A 535 15.41 20.02 -11.86
C GLY A 535 16.27 19.61 -10.65
N THR A 536 15.73 19.83 -9.44
CA THR A 536 16.39 19.42 -8.19
C THR A 536 16.10 17.94 -7.90
N PRO A 537 17.11 17.10 -7.57
CA PRO A 537 16.91 15.74 -7.09
C PRO A 537 15.93 15.67 -5.91
N GLN A 538 14.91 14.82 -6.00
CA GLN A 538 13.97 14.52 -4.92
C GLN A 538 14.17 13.07 -4.47
N LEU A 539 14.14 12.82 -3.16
CA LEU A 539 14.12 11.45 -2.62
C LEU A 539 12.76 10.82 -2.93
N LEU A 540 12.76 9.64 -3.54
CA LEU A 540 11.56 8.89 -3.92
C LEU A 540 11.31 7.72 -2.94
N GLU A 541 12.33 6.90 -2.70
CA GLU A 541 12.24 5.77 -1.77
C GLU A 541 13.58 5.59 -1.02
N GLN A 542 13.53 5.10 0.20
CA GLN A 542 14.68 4.59 0.95
C GLN A 542 14.35 3.21 1.51
N ARG A 543 15.17 2.20 1.21
CA ARG A 543 14.94 0.82 1.62
C ARG A 543 16.17 0.17 2.23
N ASP A 544 16.05 -0.20 3.50
CA ASP A 544 17.01 -1.03 4.23
C ASP A 544 17.02 -2.47 3.67
N ILE A 545 18.19 -2.96 3.23
CA ILE A 545 18.33 -4.26 2.58
C ILE A 545 18.92 -5.28 3.56
N GLY A 546 18.05 -6.18 4.04
CA GLY A 546 18.38 -7.19 5.03
C GLY A 546 18.36 -6.67 6.48
N PRO A 547 18.47 -7.54 7.49
CA PRO A 547 18.43 -7.16 8.90
C PRO A 547 19.64 -6.31 9.29
N ASP A 548 19.52 -5.52 10.36
CA ASP A 548 20.68 -4.89 11.01
C ASP A 548 21.61 -6.00 11.53
N ARG A 549 22.87 -6.04 11.08
CA ARG A 549 23.89 -6.98 11.59
C ARG A 549 25.13 -6.20 12.02
N ALA A 550 25.38 -6.13 13.33
CA ALA A 550 26.62 -5.59 13.87
C ALA A 550 27.71 -6.66 13.78
N GLY A 551 28.82 -6.34 13.09
CA GLY A 551 29.95 -7.26 12.88
C GLY A 551 30.61 -7.00 11.53
N ARG A 552 31.95 -6.87 11.49
CA ARG A 552 32.70 -6.58 10.26
C ARG A 552 32.88 -7.82 9.37
N GLU A 553 32.65 -9.00 9.93
CA GLU A 553 32.66 -10.30 9.26
C GLU A 553 31.45 -10.50 8.33
N HIS A 554 30.38 -9.74 8.52
CA HIS A 554 29.24 -9.71 7.62
C HIS A 554 29.55 -8.82 6.39
N PRO A 555 29.28 -9.27 5.16
CA PRO A 555 29.51 -8.45 3.97
C PRO A 555 28.64 -7.18 3.97
N ALA A 556 29.28 -6.02 3.97
CA ALA A 556 28.66 -4.76 3.64
C ALA A 556 28.39 -4.71 2.12
N TRP A 557 27.26 -5.27 1.70
CA TRP A 557 26.81 -5.21 0.31
C TRP A 557 26.56 -3.77 -0.15
N GLY A 558 26.76 -3.50 -1.44
CA GLY A 558 26.63 -2.17 -2.01
C GLY A 558 27.83 -1.25 -1.77
N ALA A 559 28.92 -1.78 -1.18
CA ALA A 559 30.21 -1.09 -1.03
C ALA A 559 30.75 -0.55 -2.36
N ALA A 560 30.42 -1.22 -3.47
CA ALA A 560 30.46 -0.69 -4.82
C ALA A 560 29.31 -1.30 -5.65
N THR A 561 28.82 -0.57 -6.64
CA THR A 561 27.84 -1.07 -7.62
C THR A 561 28.27 -0.73 -9.04
N THR A 562 27.98 -1.63 -9.99
CA THR A 562 28.30 -1.43 -11.42
C THR A 562 27.16 -1.94 -12.29
N LEU A 563 26.51 -1.04 -13.01
CA LEU A 563 25.51 -1.37 -14.04
C LEU A 563 26.23 -1.65 -15.36
N VAL A 564 25.94 -2.80 -15.98
CA VAL A 564 26.47 -3.18 -17.31
C VAL A 564 25.38 -3.80 -18.19
N GLY A 565 25.62 -3.84 -19.50
CA GLY A 565 24.67 -4.32 -20.51
C GLY A 565 23.73 -3.22 -21.00
N SER A 566 22.78 -3.59 -21.87
CA SER A 566 21.78 -2.69 -22.45
C SER A 566 20.44 -3.41 -22.65
N GLY A 567 19.34 -2.65 -22.69
CA GLY A 567 17.99 -3.21 -22.79
C GLY A 567 17.68 -4.23 -21.69
N ASP A 568 17.13 -5.37 -22.08
CA ASP A 568 16.74 -6.46 -21.17
C ASP A 568 17.94 -7.28 -20.67
N ASP A 569 19.14 -7.09 -21.21
CA ASP A 569 20.36 -7.78 -20.78
C ASP A 569 21.15 -7.00 -19.71
N ARG A 570 20.58 -5.91 -19.18
CA ARG A 570 21.18 -5.14 -18.08
C ARG A 570 21.30 -5.94 -16.79
N TRP A 571 22.50 -5.97 -16.24
CA TRP A 571 22.79 -6.53 -14.92
C TRP A 571 23.44 -5.50 -14.04
N LEU A 572 22.92 -5.37 -12.82
CA LEU A 572 23.55 -4.60 -11.77
C LEU A 572 24.37 -5.56 -10.91
N TYR A 573 25.69 -5.36 -10.91
CA TYR A 573 26.61 -6.08 -10.04
C TYR A 573 26.77 -5.29 -8.74
N VAL A 574 26.51 -5.96 -7.62
CA VAL A 574 26.55 -5.39 -6.27
C VAL A 574 27.68 -6.07 -5.51
N PHE A 575 28.72 -5.30 -5.19
CA PHE A 575 29.89 -5.82 -4.50
C PHE A 575 29.73 -5.66 -2.99
N GLY A 576 30.22 -6.65 -2.25
CA GLY A 576 30.13 -6.69 -0.79
C GLY A 576 31.50 -6.94 -0.15
N THR A 577 31.78 -6.22 0.93
CA THR A 577 33.08 -6.25 1.60
C THR A 577 32.98 -6.71 3.06
N ALA A 578 33.85 -7.63 3.49
CA ALA A 578 33.89 -8.12 4.87
C ALA A 578 35.33 -8.20 5.40
N ASN A 579 35.55 -7.89 6.68
CA ASN A 579 36.81 -8.12 7.38
C ASN A 579 36.58 -9.16 8.50
N PRO A 580 37.38 -10.23 8.60
CA PRO A 580 37.12 -11.33 9.53
C PRO A 580 37.37 -11.00 11.01
N GLY A 581 37.71 -9.74 11.36
CA GLY A 581 37.93 -9.30 12.73
C GLY A 581 39.22 -9.83 13.38
N THR A 582 40.14 -10.40 12.59
CA THR A 582 41.38 -11.01 13.09
C THR A 582 42.62 -10.17 12.80
N ASP A 583 43.63 -10.26 13.66
CA ASP A 583 44.94 -9.60 13.50
C ASP A 583 45.68 -10.00 12.21
N GLN A 584 45.21 -11.02 11.49
CA GLN A 584 45.79 -11.54 10.25
C GLN A 584 45.23 -10.89 8.97
N ALA A 585 44.26 -9.98 9.07
CA ALA A 585 43.66 -9.30 7.92
C ALA A 585 43.32 -7.84 8.24
N TRP A 586 44.05 -6.92 7.60
CA TRP A 586 43.88 -5.48 7.78
C TRP A 586 42.98 -4.82 6.72
N GLY A 587 42.78 -5.48 5.57
CA GLY A 587 41.82 -5.07 4.55
C GLY A 587 40.49 -5.84 4.64
N TYR A 588 39.60 -5.57 3.69
CA TYR A 588 38.35 -6.30 3.51
C TYR A 588 38.46 -7.25 2.32
N SER A 589 37.80 -8.40 2.38
CA SER A 589 37.61 -9.29 1.23
C SER A 589 36.50 -8.78 0.33
N LEU A 590 36.57 -9.09 -0.97
CA LEU A 590 35.56 -8.69 -1.97
C LEU A 590 34.72 -9.88 -2.41
N ARG A 591 33.40 -9.74 -2.40
CA ARG A 591 32.39 -10.67 -2.93
C ARG A 591 31.50 -9.95 -3.95
N VAL A 592 30.77 -10.69 -4.78
CA VAL A 592 29.82 -10.11 -5.74
C VAL A 592 28.47 -10.83 -5.72
N ALA A 593 27.41 -10.03 -5.78
CA ALA A 593 26.05 -10.42 -6.12
C ALA A 593 25.66 -9.76 -7.44
N ARG A 594 24.61 -10.26 -8.10
CA ARG A 594 23.97 -9.60 -9.24
C ARG A 594 22.45 -9.60 -9.10
N VAL A 595 21.84 -8.58 -9.67
CA VAL A 595 20.39 -8.38 -9.68
C VAL A 595 20.00 -7.62 -10.96
N ARG A 596 18.73 -7.64 -11.37
CA ARG A 596 18.24 -6.71 -12.40
C ARG A 596 18.10 -5.30 -11.78
N PRO A 597 18.26 -4.20 -12.55
CA PRO A 597 18.19 -2.85 -11.99
C PRO A 597 16.90 -2.59 -11.20
N ASP A 598 15.76 -2.94 -11.80
CA ASP A 598 14.43 -2.75 -11.21
C ASP A 598 14.15 -3.69 -10.01
N ASP A 599 14.93 -4.76 -9.86
CA ASP A 599 14.89 -5.71 -8.74
C ASP A 599 15.83 -5.33 -7.57
N LEU A 600 16.61 -4.23 -7.66
CA LEU A 600 17.67 -3.92 -6.69
C LEU A 600 17.18 -3.91 -5.23
N LEU A 601 15.99 -3.37 -4.98
CA LEU A 601 15.42 -3.27 -3.62
C LEU A 601 14.92 -4.62 -3.07
N HIS A 602 14.79 -5.65 -3.92
CA HIS A 602 14.25 -6.96 -3.55
C HIS A 602 15.37 -7.98 -3.30
N GLN A 603 15.89 -8.06 -2.06
CA GLN A 603 17.02 -8.96 -1.73
C GLN A 603 16.80 -10.43 -2.15
N ALA A 604 15.56 -10.95 -2.12
CA ALA A 604 15.23 -12.31 -2.56
C ALA A 604 15.45 -12.58 -4.07
N ARG A 605 15.52 -11.52 -4.89
CA ARG A 605 15.80 -11.59 -6.34
C ARG A 605 17.30 -11.65 -6.63
N TRP A 606 18.14 -11.26 -5.68
CA TRP A 606 19.59 -11.23 -5.83
C TRP A 606 20.17 -12.63 -6.03
N ARG A 607 21.30 -12.71 -6.73
CA ARG A 607 22.06 -13.94 -6.91
C ARG A 607 23.52 -13.73 -6.54
N TYR A 608 24.07 -14.63 -5.75
CA TYR A 608 25.39 -14.51 -5.13
C TYR A 608 26.39 -15.44 -5.81
N TRP A 609 27.61 -14.98 -6.07
CA TRP A 609 28.63 -15.80 -6.75
C TRP A 609 29.24 -16.83 -5.80
N ASP A 610 29.02 -18.12 -6.07
CA ASP A 610 29.48 -19.24 -5.21
C ASP A 610 30.91 -19.74 -5.55
N GLY A 611 31.59 -19.09 -6.50
CA GLY A 611 32.87 -19.51 -7.05
C GLY A 611 32.77 -20.32 -8.35
N SER A 612 31.57 -20.83 -8.69
CA SER A 612 31.29 -21.61 -9.89
C SER A 612 30.00 -21.20 -10.62
N GLY A 613 29.02 -20.69 -9.87
CA GLY A 613 27.70 -20.31 -10.34
C GLY A 613 27.05 -19.24 -9.46
N TRP A 614 25.75 -19.04 -9.68
CA TRP A 614 24.97 -17.97 -9.06
C TRP A 614 23.92 -18.56 -8.13
N SER A 615 24.24 -18.64 -6.83
CA SER A 615 23.35 -19.11 -5.78
C SER A 615 22.25 -18.10 -5.44
N VAL A 616 21.16 -18.58 -4.85
CA VAL A 616 20.09 -17.75 -4.25
C VAL A 616 20.38 -17.37 -2.79
N ARG A 617 21.41 -17.96 -2.16
CA ARG A 617 21.72 -17.78 -0.74
C ARG A 617 22.92 -16.86 -0.56
N GLU A 618 22.83 -15.95 0.40
CA GLU A 618 23.93 -15.04 0.77
C GLU A 618 25.18 -15.80 1.25
N ASP A 619 25.03 -16.83 2.10
CA ASP A 619 26.15 -17.56 2.71
C ASP A 619 27.03 -18.33 1.71
N ASP A 620 26.56 -18.57 0.48
CA ASP A 620 27.36 -19.22 -0.56
C ASP A 620 28.41 -18.26 -1.16
N ALA A 621 28.28 -16.95 -0.95
CA ALA A 621 29.10 -15.92 -1.58
C ALA A 621 30.60 -16.06 -1.28
N ARG A 622 31.39 -16.42 -2.30
CA ARG A 622 32.84 -16.62 -2.19
C ARG A 622 33.65 -15.34 -2.36
N GLU A 623 34.75 -15.28 -1.62
CA GLU A 623 35.76 -14.24 -1.76
C GLU A 623 36.46 -14.35 -3.12
N MET A 624 36.49 -13.24 -3.84
CA MET A 624 37.22 -13.08 -5.10
C MET A 624 38.55 -12.35 -4.89
N ILE A 625 38.61 -11.48 -3.87
CA ILE A 625 39.82 -10.86 -3.34
C ILE A 625 39.84 -11.16 -1.83
N PRO A 626 40.93 -11.70 -1.26
CA PRO A 626 41.00 -12.06 0.17
C PRO A 626 41.28 -10.84 1.05
N ALA A 627 40.84 -10.90 2.32
CA ALA A 627 40.94 -9.77 3.26
C ALA A 627 42.38 -9.42 3.70
N ARG A 628 43.33 -10.37 3.62
CA ARG A 628 44.71 -10.20 4.14
C ARG A 628 45.42 -8.95 3.62
N ASP A 629 45.34 -8.75 2.30
CA ASP A 629 45.90 -7.59 1.56
C ASP A 629 44.81 -6.95 0.68
N GLY A 630 43.61 -6.90 1.25
CA GLY A 630 42.35 -6.65 0.54
C GLY A 630 42.01 -5.18 0.34
N VAL A 631 40.74 -4.95 0.00
CA VAL A 631 40.17 -3.65 -0.36
C VAL A 631 39.75 -2.83 0.89
N SER A 632 39.28 -1.60 0.67
CA SER A 632 38.58 -0.80 1.69
C SER A 632 37.14 -1.27 1.90
N GLN A 633 36.52 -0.89 3.03
CA GLN A 633 35.09 -1.15 3.30
C GLN A 633 34.16 -0.50 2.27
N THR A 634 34.58 0.62 1.68
CA THR A 634 33.93 1.25 0.54
C THR A 634 34.98 1.44 -0.55
N LEU A 635 34.62 1.15 -1.79
CA LEU A 635 35.52 1.13 -2.93
C LEU A 635 34.79 1.55 -4.21
N SER A 636 35.51 1.62 -5.32
CA SER A 636 34.87 1.72 -6.64
C SER A 636 35.19 0.49 -7.47
N VAL A 637 34.14 -0.10 -8.04
CA VAL A 637 34.25 -1.12 -9.08
C VAL A 637 33.62 -0.58 -10.35
N PHE A 638 34.34 -0.64 -11.46
CA PHE A 638 33.92 -0.07 -12.74
C PHE A 638 34.52 -0.84 -13.91
N THR A 639 33.98 -0.61 -15.10
CA THR A 639 34.52 -1.15 -16.35
C THR A 639 35.10 -0.05 -17.22
N GLN A 640 36.21 -0.35 -17.90
CA GLN A 640 36.79 0.51 -18.93
C GLN A 640 37.50 -0.36 -19.97
N ASP A 641 37.33 -0.05 -21.26
CA ASP A 641 37.95 -0.79 -22.36
C ASP A 641 37.72 -2.32 -22.23
N GLU A 642 36.45 -2.71 -21.99
CA GLU A 642 35.93 -4.07 -21.71
C GLU A 642 36.46 -4.78 -20.44
N ARG A 643 37.37 -4.17 -19.69
CA ARG A 643 37.99 -4.76 -18.49
C ARG A 643 37.41 -4.24 -17.18
N TRP A 644 37.38 -5.10 -16.16
CA TRP A 644 36.94 -4.76 -14.80
C TRP A 644 38.09 -4.25 -13.93
N TYR A 645 37.82 -3.18 -13.20
CA TYR A 645 38.74 -2.54 -12.26
C TYR A 645 38.06 -2.37 -10.92
N ALA A 646 38.74 -2.77 -9.85
CA ALA A 646 38.41 -2.40 -8.48
C ALA A 646 39.51 -1.46 -7.98
N LEU A 647 39.15 -0.29 -7.47
CA LEU A 647 40.06 0.72 -6.94
C LEU A 647 39.70 1.01 -5.48
N SER A 648 40.68 0.89 -4.59
CA SER A 648 40.55 1.26 -3.18
C SER A 648 41.92 1.53 -2.55
N LYS A 649 41.94 1.81 -1.25
CA LYS A 649 43.16 1.75 -0.44
C LYS A 649 43.39 0.29 -0.08
N ARG A 650 44.61 -0.25 -0.28
CA ARG A 650 44.94 -1.61 0.22
C ARG A 650 45.05 -1.55 1.74
N ASN A 651 44.49 -2.53 2.45
CA ASN A 651 44.50 -2.57 3.93
C ASN A 651 43.84 -1.35 4.59
N ASP A 652 42.87 -0.78 3.88
CA ASP A 652 41.92 0.24 4.34
C ASP A 652 42.55 1.39 5.16
N LEU A 653 42.04 1.70 6.36
CA LEU A 653 42.52 2.81 7.18
C LEU A 653 44.03 2.74 7.45
N LEU A 654 44.57 1.54 7.67
CA LEU A 654 45.99 1.28 7.98
C LEU A 654 46.92 1.36 6.75
N GLY A 655 46.37 1.29 5.54
CA GLY A 655 47.16 1.34 4.32
C GLY A 655 47.86 2.68 4.04
N SER A 656 48.68 2.67 3.00
CA SER A 656 49.38 3.85 2.47
C SER A 656 49.14 4.12 0.99
N ASP A 657 48.42 3.25 0.26
CA ASP A 657 48.50 3.19 -1.20
C ASP A 657 47.15 2.96 -1.89
N ILE A 658 46.86 3.78 -2.90
CA ILE A 658 45.79 3.52 -3.87
C ILE A 658 46.22 2.33 -4.72
N THR A 659 45.42 1.28 -4.68
CA THR A 659 45.67 0.00 -5.33
C THR A 659 44.53 -0.29 -6.32
N VAL A 660 44.89 -0.85 -7.47
CA VAL A 660 43.94 -1.26 -8.51
C VAL A 660 44.08 -2.76 -8.77
N TRP A 661 43.00 -3.49 -8.52
CA TRP A 661 42.83 -4.90 -8.88
C TRP A 661 42.08 -4.96 -10.22
N THR A 662 42.37 -5.97 -11.05
CA THR A 662 41.77 -6.11 -12.38
C THR A 662 41.27 -7.51 -12.64
N ALA A 663 40.21 -7.63 -13.43
CA ALA A 663 39.67 -8.90 -13.91
C ALA A 663 39.06 -8.76 -15.32
N ASP A 664 38.90 -9.87 -16.03
CA ASP A 664 38.20 -9.92 -17.32
C ASP A 664 36.67 -10.02 -17.15
N ALA A 665 36.20 -10.34 -15.94
CA ALA A 665 34.80 -10.53 -15.58
C ALA A 665 34.53 -10.05 -14.14
N PRO A 666 33.29 -9.68 -13.77
CA PRO A 666 32.98 -9.19 -12.41
C PRO A 666 33.23 -10.24 -11.33
N THR A 667 33.15 -11.51 -11.70
CA THR A 667 33.41 -12.70 -10.86
C THR A 667 34.90 -13.04 -10.71
N GLY A 668 35.80 -12.26 -11.33
CA GLY A 668 37.22 -12.58 -11.40
C GLY A 668 37.58 -13.54 -12.54
N PRO A 669 38.79 -14.16 -12.50
CA PRO A 669 39.78 -14.05 -11.43
C PRO A 669 40.35 -12.63 -11.33
N TRP A 670 40.45 -12.12 -10.10
CA TRP A 670 41.04 -10.80 -9.84
C TRP A 670 42.56 -10.91 -9.64
N SER A 671 43.30 -9.94 -10.18
CA SER A 671 44.74 -9.82 -9.95
C SER A 671 45.07 -9.55 -8.49
N SER A 672 46.34 -9.69 -8.08
CA SER A 672 46.76 -9.42 -6.69
C SER A 672 46.74 -7.94 -6.28
N GLY A 673 46.45 -7.02 -7.21
CA GLY A 673 46.36 -5.58 -6.99
C GLY A 673 47.69 -4.85 -7.22
N THR A 674 47.68 -3.86 -8.12
CA THR A 674 48.82 -3.01 -8.47
C THR A 674 48.73 -1.67 -7.73
N VAL A 675 49.79 -1.24 -7.04
CA VAL A 675 49.86 0.11 -6.45
C VAL A 675 50.01 1.14 -7.58
N VAL A 676 49.15 2.16 -7.59
CA VAL A 676 49.12 3.19 -8.65
C VAL A 676 49.43 4.61 -8.16
N ALA A 677 49.22 4.90 -6.87
CA ALA A 677 49.59 6.18 -6.25
C ALA A 677 49.67 6.07 -4.71
N PRO A 678 50.56 6.82 -4.03
CA PRO A 678 50.58 6.90 -2.58
C PRO A 678 49.43 7.78 -2.05
N VAL A 679 48.82 7.34 -0.95
CA VAL A 679 47.82 8.05 -0.14
C VAL A 679 48.16 7.88 1.35
N SER A 680 49.43 8.10 1.70
CA SER A 680 49.91 8.03 3.07
C SER A 680 49.17 9.03 3.96
N GLN A 681 49.08 8.72 5.26
CA GLN A 681 48.55 9.63 6.27
C GLN A 681 49.29 10.99 6.24
N GLY A 682 48.63 12.04 6.72
CA GLY A 682 49.14 13.40 6.67
C GLY A 682 50.11 13.74 7.81
N ALA A 683 50.15 15.02 8.19
CA ALA A 683 50.77 15.42 9.46
C ALA A 683 50.03 14.78 10.65
N THR A 684 50.65 14.74 11.83
CA THR A 684 50.07 14.10 13.04
C THR A 684 48.61 14.51 13.29
N GLY A 685 47.70 13.54 13.23
CA GLY A 685 46.25 13.71 13.36
C GLY A 685 45.48 13.78 12.03
N GLN A 686 46.13 14.09 10.90
CA GLN A 686 45.47 14.12 9.58
C GLN A 686 45.35 12.72 8.98
N LEU A 687 44.11 12.31 8.73
CA LEU A 687 43.75 11.04 8.12
C LEU A 687 43.47 11.18 6.63
N ARG A 688 43.82 10.15 5.86
CA ARG A 688 43.49 9.98 4.44
C ARG A 688 42.96 8.58 4.19
N TYR A 689 41.75 8.49 3.64
CA TYR A 689 40.98 7.24 3.55
C TYR A 689 40.07 7.22 2.33
N MET A 690 39.53 6.02 2.06
CA MET A 690 38.44 5.77 1.10
C MET A 690 38.65 6.45 -0.27
N PRO A 691 39.67 6.03 -1.05
CA PRO A 691 39.82 6.50 -2.41
C PRO A 691 38.75 5.89 -3.31
N LEU A 692 38.02 6.73 -4.03
CA LEU A 692 36.95 6.37 -4.95
C LEU A 692 37.32 6.80 -6.38
N ALA A 693 36.87 6.04 -7.37
CA ALA A 693 37.14 6.28 -8.80
C ALA A 693 35.93 6.94 -9.49
N HIS A 694 36.22 7.88 -10.38
CA HIS A 694 35.26 8.69 -11.13
C HIS A 694 35.45 8.45 -12.64
N PRO A 695 35.01 7.30 -13.19
CA PRO A 695 35.30 6.91 -14.57
C PRO A 695 34.72 7.85 -15.63
N THR A 696 33.63 8.55 -15.31
CA THR A 696 32.98 9.53 -16.20
C THR A 696 33.53 10.96 -16.05
N LEU A 697 34.57 11.16 -15.23
CA LEU A 697 35.15 12.46 -14.92
C LEU A 697 36.48 12.65 -15.66
N PHE A 698 36.46 13.46 -16.72
CA PHE A 698 37.60 13.65 -17.63
C PHE A 698 38.17 12.31 -18.16
N PRO A 699 37.35 11.48 -18.82
CA PRO A 699 37.72 10.12 -19.24
C PRO A 699 38.92 10.14 -20.20
N ALA A 700 39.86 9.22 -19.98
CA ALA A 700 41.04 9.05 -20.82
C ALA A 700 41.55 7.60 -20.73
N SER A 701 41.70 6.92 -21.88
CA SER A 701 42.06 5.49 -21.92
C SER A 701 43.35 5.18 -21.14
N GLY A 702 43.33 4.10 -20.35
CA GLY A 702 44.44 3.69 -19.47
C GLY A 702 44.65 4.57 -18.23
N SER A 703 43.70 5.43 -17.86
CA SER A 703 43.73 6.24 -16.65
C SER A 703 42.34 6.52 -16.10
N VAL A 704 42.24 6.81 -14.80
CA VAL A 704 41.00 7.23 -14.14
C VAL A 704 41.27 8.40 -13.20
N VAL A 705 40.30 9.30 -13.03
CA VAL A 705 40.33 10.27 -11.93
C VAL A 705 39.81 9.57 -10.68
N ALA A 706 40.52 9.68 -9.57
CA ALA A 706 40.08 9.24 -8.27
C ALA A 706 40.07 10.43 -7.30
N SER A 707 39.26 10.37 -6.25
CA SER A 707 39.39 11.22 -5.07
C SER A 707 39.73 10.38 -3.86
N TYR A 708 40.16 11.00 -2.77
CA TYR A 708 40.20 10.39 -1.44
C TYR A 708 39.76 11.41 -0.39
N SER A 709 39.14 10.92 0.68
CA SER A 709 38.70 11.76 1.79
C SER A 709 39.89 12.15 2.68
N THR A 710 39.90 13.40 3.15
CA THR A 710 40.85 13.88 4.17
C THR A 710 40.08 14.36 5.39
N ASN A 711 40.57 14.06 6.60
CA ASN A 711 39.96 14.49 7.87
C ASN A 711 41.04 14.69 8.95
N ASP A 712 40.67 15.18 10.13
CA ASP A 712 41.54 15.30 11.30
C ASP A 712 40.92 14.53 12.49
N THR A 713 41.74 13.83 13.27
CA THR A 713 41.29 13.15 14.51
C THR A 713 40.76 14.11 15.57
N ASP A 714 41.14 15.39 15.49
CA ASP A 714 40.66 16.46 16.38
C ASP A 714 39.51 17.23 15.71
N VAL A 715 38.27 16.86 16.07
CA VAL A 715 37.03 17.48 15.57
C VAL A 715 37.01 19.01 15.80
N GLY A 716 37.67 19.50 16.86
CA GLY A 716 37.78 20.93 17.13
C GLY A 716 38.55 21.68 16.04
N ARG A 717 39.56 21.05 15.42
CA ARG A 717 40.29 21.63 14.27
C ARG A 717 39.46 21.63 13.01
N VAL A 718 38.63 20.61 12.80
CA VAL A 718 37.72 20.51 11.65
C VAL A 718 36.63 21.58 11.74
N LEU A 719 36.08 21.82 12.94
CA LEU A 719 35.11 22.89 13.18
C LEU A 719 35.72 24.30 13.04
N ALA A 720 37.01 24.47 13.37
CA ALA A 720 37.72 25.74 13.21
C ALA A 720 38.16 26.02 11.76
N ASP A 721 38.47 24.97 10.99
CA ASP A 721 38.82 25.05 9.56
C ASP A 721 38.23 23.86 8.78
N PRO A 722 36.97 24.00 8.30
CA PRO A 722 36.27 22.94 7.56
C PRO A 722 36.95 22.52 6.24
N LEU A 723 37.90 23.31 5.71
CA LEU A 723 38.68 22.95 4.53
C LEU A 723 39.63 21.76 4.78
N ARG A 724 39.89 21.42 6.04
CA ARG A 724 40.61 20.19 6.43
C ARG A 724 39.81 18.91 6.16
N TYR A 725 38.49 19.05 5.92
CA TYR A 725 37.55 17.96 5.73
C TYR A 725 36.90 18.04 4.35
N ARG A 726 37.70 17.70 3.34
CA ARG A 726 37.37 17.78 1.91
C ARG A 726 37.97 16.60 1.13
N PRO A 727 37.35 16.19 0.01
CA PRO A 727 37.97 15.24 -0.91
C PRO A 727 39.12 15.91 -1.70
N HIS A 728 40.18 15.14 -1.97
CA HIS A 728 41.28 15.55 -2.85
C HIS A 728 41.35 14.63 -4.07
N PHE A 729 41.30 15.22 -5.27
CA PHE A 729 41.33 14.54 -6.56
C PHE A 729 42.74 14.32 -7.11
N VAL A 730 42.96 13.16 -7.72
CA VAL A 730 44.21 12.70 -8.34
C VAL A 730 43.87 11.90 -9.61
N ARG A 731 44.65 12.03 -10.69
CA ARG A 731 44.55 11.10 -11.83
C ARG A 731 45.57 9.99 -11.66
N VAL A 732 45.10 8.74 -11.70
CA VAL A 732 45.95 7.54 -11.59
C VAL A 732 45.96 6.76 -12.89
N ARG A 733 47.03 6.01 -13.15
CA ARG A 733 47.16 5.16 -14.33
C ARG A 733 46.59 3.78 -14.04
N LEU A 734 45.78 3.25 -14.96
CA LEU A 734 45.26 1.90 -14.85
C LEU A 734 46.32 0.87 -15.30
N PRO A 735 46.49 -0.25 -14.57
CA PRO A 735 47.30 -1.38 -15.03
C PRO A 735 46.67 -2.03 -16.26
N ARG A 736 47.53 -2.64 -17.10
CA ARG A 736 47.15 -3.31 -18.36
C ARG A 736 46.73 -4.76 -18.18
#